data_AF-A0A923X9U1-F1
#
_entry.id   AF-A0A923X9U1-F1
#
_cell.length_a   1.000
_cell.length_b   1.000
_cell.length_c   1.000
_cell.angle_alpha   90.00
_cell.angle_beta   90.00
_cell.angle_gamma   90.00
#
_symmetry.space_group_name_H-M   'P 1'
#
loop_
_entity.id
_entity.type
_entity.pdbx_description
1 polymer ?
#
loop_
_entity_poly.entity_id
_entity_poly.type
_entity_poly.pdbx_seq_one_letter_code
_entity_poly.pdbx_strand_id
1 'polypeptide(L)'
;MTRLTRADIEQKLLRGEAVFWGEGSKGESIQLRTPASRQLLQFLLKTNTRVVKGLPQIFVDDLAKAFTGSNDPATQFAGPNNQGSTCGPWKLACIESEGFGGINTWGGVPFKYELDGDSLVLDGPNGSGKSSLIAAITWAVRGERVRDSSSTDESHTISDVFDARGSKVGEWPPLACYPKTRSQLATSPAVFVKLTFKDPTGRAAALQRNLRNGVVSLSVDPALQFPTVLVECGLMMPARLSHLRFGAGDQHLSDAIQMLTGLDEIASLGDFVGDLCHKSRDYLNYSKSQRRDEIHLQFLDDLEKARKAVSSIGMVVPSFTPADATPTVGNFATLEKTLSEKATEAVAVIGSDLLPGLDLKSSAVQTQVALAIDAATNDFAEGLASSSTWKAMSLIAIELKGDPLSRAIAGVATAKKDLIQASEYYEYARKDSKFQLKALGASWHAVHGAGPIDSCPLCEQDLRENSELTAELEAFKSAGELATKAFNDNVNAIRNALNVAMPQVLRRYLVEDVKDMTRAACILDWENRFYNAQRYSQFLVGVAKLFKDSLENCPEKIVPPCELMDRKKYPSDAEKLLNELDSCSALFAIGQWMEEQTPQWSTWWNTTTGNGVPPSEIMKKLQALEESVRAWTPYADAAKSIASAMQRGRQVDLIDKEQSSRQSVADSLDALKTLRRLAEAETRSAIEGLSTRMEKFLDEIYVSEKLKFKSAHFEKKTGVRVRGGFDAEIRIDATLVANTSWIRALLWAFILAVREEAVEHLGADTFPLIVLDDPQATFDVNHRHRWIQRMVAMQKSDPGLQILITAHDEPFLNQLNHLAFQGRRAHIAAAAQDLGHIFITDGTLVDRAWEHADSTKTPAAGLVFISESRKFVEAMLKVMLRGEADTNALTTGKLRERVKQLHFAQVSPWNRLIFKQLVGILESGNPAIGYLESSHHTTGSMLGMSEAQDVRKFLSKELLPHLERAFRHIREYRLLHGESKALFADAPIVSFPEGRRDVVRSIPLQLVGRASALTAGRLADGDLEMTAFESLNFEKLALGNHDAYRIATPTLEPVARPGDVLLVAVKGPVVPGSLVVAASADKLLARRFLLSEEHPDIAVLVAQAITPSAIAPPLIAHISTLVLRAVTGVLFDPAHFSAGAAISGQEIMDCGSDSAITSLLKQVIGVVAVSGSSAEPQVLNGQYLLVGREVELANACNVLDGRPVIASDSDGHNYFKRLRCIASNRVILESLHSGGEYSPVELSLSGDGKTILTKILPVVGVLFERS
;
A
#
# COMPACT_ATOMS: atom_id res chain seq x y z
N MET A 1 31.80 31.98 14.06
CA MET A 1 32.16 30.53 14.05
C MET A 1 31.65 29.98 12.73
N THR A 2 32.40 29.09 12.09
CA THR A 2 31.96 28.42 10.86
C THR A 2 30.70 27.61 11.14
N ARG A 3 29.68 27.72 10.28
CA ARG A 3 28.43 26.97 10.43
C ARG A 3 28.68 25.48 10.34
N LEU A 4 28.03 24.72 11.20
CA LEU A 4 28.21 23.27 11.25
C LEU A 4 27.32 22.59 10.23
N THR A 5 27.93 21.78 9.37
CA THR A 5 27.17 20.86 8.50
C THR A 5 26.79 19.60 9.26
N ARG A 6 25.84 18.83 8.71
CA ARG A 6 25.54 17.46 9.18
C ARG A 6 26.81 16.64 9.38
N ALA A 7 27.69 16.61 8.38
CA ALA A 7 28.93 15.83 8.46
C ALA A 7 29.88 16.33 9.56
N ASP A 8 29.94 17.63 9.83
CA ASP A 8 30.76 18.15 10.93
C ASP A 8 30.23 17.69 12.28
N ILE A 9 28.91 17.71 12.46
CA ILE A 9 28.24 17.26 13.69
C ILE A 9 28.52 15.77 13.90
N GLU A 10 28.30 14.94 12.87
CA GLU A 10 28.54 13.50 12.92
C GLU A 10 30.01 13.17 13.24
N GLN A 11 30.96 13.78 12.52
CA GLN A 11 32.39 13.53 12.71
C GLN A 11 32.87 13.95 14.11
N LYS A 12 32.48 15.15 14.58
CA LYS A 12 32.85 15.61 15.93
C LYS A 12 32.32 14.68 17.01
N LEU A 13 31.07 14.25 16.90
CA LEU A 13 30.46 13.35 17.88
C LEU A 13 31.08 11.94 17.84
N LEU A 14 31.39 11.42 16.66
CA LEU A 14 32.10 10.14 16.51
C LEU A 14 33.56 10.19 16.99
N ARG A 15 34.19 11.38 17.02
CA ARG A 15 35.49 11.61 17.66
C ARG A 15 35.40 11.83 19.18
N GLY A 16 34.20 12.03 19.72
CA GLY A 16 33.99 12.39 21.12
C GLY A 16 34.29 13.86 21.44
N GLU A 17 34.39 14.71 20.42
CA GLU A 17 34.52 16.16 20.55
C GLU A 17 33.17 16.77 20.95
N ALA A 18 33.21 17.91 21.66
CA ALA A 18 32.00 18.63 22.03
C ALA A 18 31.54 19.53 20.87
N VAL A 19 30.24 19.50 20.59
CA VAL A 19 29.56 20.39 19.65
C VAL A 19 28.77 21.42 20.45
N PHE A 20 29.04 22.71 20.24
CA PHE A 20 28.43 23.81 20.99
C PHE A 20 27.46 24.60 20.10
N TRP A 21 26.31 25.01 20.63
CA TRP A 21 25.36 25.89 19.94
C TRP A 21 24.67 26.87 20.90
N GLY A 22 24.25 28.04 20.38
CA GLY A 22 23.57 29.11 21.13
C GLY A 22 24.41 30.38 21.33
N GLU A 23 23.76 31.48 21.74
CA GLU A 23 24.41 32.79 21.91
C GLU A 23 24.77 33.08 23.39
N GLY A 24 25.99 33.55 23.62
CA GLY A 24 26.46 34.05 24.93
C GLY A 24 26.69 32.95 25.99
N SER A 25 26.58 33.32 27.28
CA SER A 25 26.85 32.44 28.44
C SER A 25 25.79 31.35 28.69
N LYS A 26 24.80 31.19 27.79
CA LYS A 26 23.71 30.20 27.83
C LYS A 26 23.79 29.17 26.69
N GLY A 27 24.98 28.95 26.12
CA GLY A 27 25.19 27.94 25.09
C GLY A 27 24.93 26.52 25.61
N GLU A 28 24.29 25.68 24.81
CA GLU A 28 24.16 24.24 25.03
C GLU A 28 25.32 23.51 24.33
N SER A 29 25.62 22.29 24.76
CA SER A 29 26.61 21.45 24.09
C SER A 29 26.26 19.98 24.19
N ILE A 30 26.73 19.20 23.22
CA ILE A 30 26.58 17.76 23.16
C ILE A 30 27.96 17.14 22.95
N GLN A 31 28.25 16.09 23.72
CA GLN A 31 29.50 15.36 23.65
C GLN A 31 29.25 13.88 23.94
N LEU A 32 29.76 12.99 23.08
CA LEU A 32 29.71 11.55 23.29
C LEU A 32 30.99 11.06 23.98
N ARG A 33 30.97 10.98 25.32
CA ARG A 33 32.16 10.67 26.12
C ARG A 33 32.53 9.19 26.13
N THR A 34 31.55 8.29 26.05
CA THR A 34 31.77 6.84 26.16
C THR A 34 31.91 6.17 24.79
N PRO A 35 32.76 5.14 24.63
CA PRO A 35 32.84 4.35 23.40
C PRO A 35 31.48 3.78 22.99
N ALA A 36 30.68 3.30 23.96
CA ALA A 36 29.34 2.77 23.74
C ALA A 36 28.41 3.80 23.08
N SER A 37 28.39 5.05 23.55
CA SER A 37 27.58 6.12 22.95
C SER A 37 27.99 6.44 21.50
N ARG A 38 29.29 6.37 21.19
CA ARG A 38 29.81 6.59 19.84
C ARG A 38 29.49 5.42 18.90
N GLN A 39 29.60 4.18 19.37
CA GLN A 39 29.22 2.98 18.60
C GLN A 39 27.73 2.97 18.27
N LEU A 40 26.90 3.34 19.26
CA LEU A 40 25.47 3.49 19.07
C LEU A 40 25.15 4.58 18.05
N LEU A 41 25.79 5.76 18.10
CA LEU A 41 25.65 6.76 17.05
C LEU A 41 26.07 6.20 15.69
N GLN A 42 27.22 5.54 15.59
CA GLN A 42 27.71 4.95 14.33
C GLN A 42 26.73 3.92 13.74
N PHE A 43 26.09 3.11 14.58
CA PHE A 43 25.04 2.19 14.17
C PHE A 43 23.79 2.93 13.69
N LEU A 44 23.33 3.94 14.44
CA LEU A 44 22.15 4.73 14.10
C LEU A 44 22.31 5.55 12.81
N LEU A 45 23.52 5.98 12.48
CA LEU A 45 23.83 6.64 11.21
C LEU A 45 23.80 5.68 10.01
N LYS A 46 23.98 4.36 10.23
CA LYS A 46 23.97 3.34 9.16
C LYS A 46 22.62 2.67 8.95
N THR A 47 21.69 2.83 9.88
CA THR A 47 20.35 2.24 9.81
C THR A 47 19.35 3.24 9.26
N ASN A 48 18.36 2.74 8.52
CA ASN A 48 17.25 3.55 8.00
C ASN A 48 16.04 3.57 8.95
N THR A 49 16.10 2.83 10.06
CA THR A 49 15.03 2.82 11.06
C THR A 49 14.97 4.18 11.77
N ARG A 50 13.84 4.88 11.64
CA ARG A 50 13.57 6.19 12.28
C ARG A 50 12.25 6.24 13.05
N VAL A 51 11.55 5.12 13.20
CA VAL A 51 10.26 5.02 13.90
C VAL A 51 10.32 3.93 14.96
N VAL A 52 9.92 4.24 16.19
CA VAL A 52 9.97 3.32 17.34
C VAL A 52 8.77 2.37 17.39
N LYS A 53 7.68 2.70 16.71
CA LYS A 53 6.49 1.85 16.65
C LYS A 53 6.77 0.61 15.79
N GLY A 54 6.62 -0.58 16.37
CA GLY A 54 6.80 -1.84 15.64
C GLY A 54 8.25 -2.13 15.23
N LEU A 55 9.22 -1.79 16.08
CA LEU A 55 10.64 -2.04 15.82
C LEU A 55 10.93 -3.52 15.52
N PRO A 56 11.64 -3.83 14.42
CA PRO A 56 12.07 -5.19 14.13
C PRO A 56 12.99 -5.73 15.23
N GLN A 57 12.83 -7.02 15.61
CA GLN A 57 13.70 -7.63 16.63
C GLN A 57 15.18 -7.61 16.22
N ILE A 58 15.47 -7.78 14.93
CA ILE A 58 16.84 -7.68 14.38
C ILE A 58 17.48 -6.32 14.71
N PHE A 59 16.71 -5.23 14.61
CA PHE A 59 17.21 -3.90 14.96
C PHE A 59 17.55 -3.79 16.44
N VAL A 60 16.70 -4.34 17.32
CA VAL A 60 16.91 -4.33 18.78
C VAL A 60 18.16 -5.14 19.14
N ASP A 61 18.31 -6.32 18.56
CA ASP A 61 19.45 -7.20 18.79
C ASP A 61 20.76 -6.55 18.30
N ASP A 62 20.75 -5.93 17.12
CA ASP A 62 21.94 -5.27 16.57
C ASP A 62 22.28 -3.97 17.31
N LEU A 63 21.28 -3.24 17.82
CA LEU A 63 21.50 -2.10 18.71
C LEU A 63 22.15 -2.53 20.04
N ALA A 64 21.69 -3.64 20.62
CA ALA A 64 22.30 -4.22 21.82
C ALA A 64 23.73 -4.72 21.57
N LYS A 65 23.98 -5.38 20.43
CA LYS A 65 25.34 -5.76 20.01
C LYS A 65 26.24 -4.54 19.86
N ALA A 66 25.75 -3.48 19.22
CA ALA A 66 26.48 -2.23 19.04
C ALA A 66 26.82 -1.59 20.39
N PHE A 67 25.95 -1.67 21.40
CA PHE A 67 26.23 -1.18 22.76
C PHE A 67 27.35 -1.95 23.46
N THR A 68 27.42 -3.27 23.26
CA THR A 68 28.43 -4.15 23.86
C THR A 68 29.73 -4.26 23.06
N GLY A 69 29.85 -3.55 21.94
CA GLY A 69 31.00 -3.62 21.05
C GLY A 69 32.29 -3.09 21.70
N SER A 70 33.44 -3.61 21.28
CA SER A 70 34.75 -3.16 21.77
C SER A 70 35.45 -2.13 20.86
N ASN A 71 34.96 -1.93 19.63
CA ASN A 71 35.59 -1.07 18.64
C ASN A 71 35.14 0.39 18.79
N ASP A 72 35.95 1.26 19.38
CA ASP A 72 35.62 2.67 19.57
C ASP A 72 35.78 3.46 18.24
N PRO A 73 34.71 4.06 17.69
CA PRO A 73 34.80 4.85 16.46
C PRO A 73 35.84 5.97 16.54
N ALA A 74 36.07 6.55 17.72
CA ALA A 74 37.07 7.61 17.88
C ALA A 74 38.48 7.17 17.45
N THR A 75 38.81 5.87 17.61
CA THR A 75 40.12 5.33 17.17
C THR A 75 40.27 5.27 15.65
N GLN A 76 39.17 5.09 14.92
CA GLN A 76 39.16 5.10 13.45
C GLN A 76 39.28 6.53 12.90
N PHE A 77 38.82 7.52 13.66
CA PHE A 77 38.90 8.94 13.31
C PHE A 77 40.14 9.66 13.89
N ALA A 78 40.97 8.98 14.68
CA ALA A 78 42.20 9.49 15.30
C ALA A 78 43.41 9.50 14.35
N GLY A 79 43.21 9.88 13.08
CA GLY A 79 44.31 10.18 12.16
C GLY A 79 45.06 11.44 12.59
N PRO A 80 46.32 11.64 12.15
CA PRO A 80 47.15 12.74 12.62
C PRO A 80 46.45 14.09 12.40
N ASN A 81 46.37 14.88 13.48
CA ASN A 81 46.06 16.31 13.46
C ASN A 81 47.15 17.03 12.63
N ASN A 82 47.07 16.94 11.30
CA ASN A 82 47.82 17.81 10.42
C ASN A 82 47.08 19.16 10.34
N GLN A 83 47.07 19.88 11.46
CA GLN A 83 46.91 21.33 11.43
C GLN A 83 48.17 21.91 10.78
N GLY A 84 48.10 22.20 9.48
CA GLY A 84 49.15 22.97 8.80
C GLY A 84 49.55 22.42 7.44
N SER A 85 48.66 22.49 6.45
CA SER A 85 48.96 22.78 5.04
C SER A 85 47.66 22.68 4.24
N THR A 86 46.92 23.78 4.09
CA THR A 86 45.84 23.88 3.11
C THR A 86 46.47 23.97 1.72
N CYS A 87 46.76 22.85 1.08
CA CYS A 87 47.09 22.82 -0.34
C CYS A 87 45.76 22.70 -1.10
N GLY A 88 45.50 23.66 -1.98
CA GLY A 88 44.28 23.95 -2.73
C GLY A 88 44.49 25.32 -3.38
N PRO A 89 43.60 25.82 -4.25
CA PRO A 89 42.31 25.25 -4.68
C PRO A 89 42.41 23.96 -5.50
N TRP A 90 41.51 23.00 -5.25
CA TRP A 90 41.42 21.76 -6.04
C TRP A 90 40.30 21.84 -7.07
N LYS A 91 40.64 21.79 -8.36
CA LYS A 91 39.66 21.69 -9.46
C LYS A 91 39.55 20.26 -9.96
N LEU A 92 38.33 19.83 -10.31
CA LEU A 92 38.08 18.49 -10.82
C LEU A 92 38.67 18.34 -12.22
N ALA A 93 39.61 17.41 -12.37
CA ALA A 93 40.36 17.18 -13.59
C ALA A 93 39.93 15.92 -14.34
N CYS A 94 39.41 14.90 -13.67
CA CYS A 94 38.95 13.67 -14.32
C CYS A 94 37.86 12.95 -13.52
N ILE A 95 36.91 12.34 -14.21
CA ILE A 95 35.89 11.45 -13.66
C ILE A 95 36.06 10.07 -14.30
N GLU A 96 36.09 9.02 -13.48
CA GLU A 96 36.09 7.62 -13.93
C GLU A 96 34.98 6.86 -13.21
N SER A 97 34.28 5.95 -13.89
CA SER A 97 33.29 5.07 -13.24
C SER A 97 33.15 3.71 -13.91
N GLU A 98 32.85 2.69 -13.11
CA GLU A 98 32.44 1.37 -13.58
C GLU A 98 31.20 0.92 -12.81
N GLY A 99 30.29 0.25 -13.50
CA GLY A 99 29.10 -0.33 -12.89
C GLY A 99 28.07 0.67 -12.37
N PHE A 100 28.27 1.99 -12.51
CA PHE A 100 27.35 3.00 -11.97
C PHE A 100 26.10 3.14 -12.85
N GLY A 101 24.92 2.93 -12.26
CA GLY A 101 23.65 2.94 -12.96
C GLY A 101 23.30 4.32 -13.56
N GLY A 102 23.07 4.35 -14.87
CA GLY A 102 22.81 5.55 -15.66
C GLY A 102 24.05 6.15 -16.34
N ILE A 103 25.25 5.72 -15.94
CA ILE A 103 26.52 6.06 -16.61
C ILE A 103 27.06 4.84 -17.37
N ASN A 104 27.11 3.68 -16.73
CA ASN A 104 27.64 2.44 -17.29
C ASN A 104 26.51 1.48 -17.70
N THR A 105 26.83 0.55 -18.60
CA THR A 105 26.02 -0.63 -18.90
C THR A 105 26.63 -1.88 -18.26
N TRP A 106 25.81 -2.89 -18.00
CA TRP A 106 26.26 -4.14 -17.38
C TRP A 106 27.31 -4.87 -18.24
N GLY A 107 28.50 -5.08 -17.67
CA GLY A 107 29.65 -5.69 -18.35
C GLY A 107 30.33 -4.80 -19.39
N GLY A 108 29.98 -3.50 -19.44
CA GLY A 108 30.62 -2.52 -20.30
C GLY A 108 31.98 -2.06 -19.77
N VAL A 109 32.79 -1.44 -20.63
CA VAL A 109 34.08 -0.85 -20.22
C VAL A 109 33.89 0.34 -19.26
N PRO A 110 34.87 0.61 -18.37
CA PRO A 110 34.82 1.78 -17.50
C PRO A 110 34.72 3.09 -18.29
N PHE A 111 33.89 4.00 -17.79
CA PHE A 111 33.77 5.37 -18.29
C PHE A 111 34.93 6.20 -17.78
N LYS A 112 35.51 7.05 -18.63
CA LYS A 112 36.51 8.06 -18.26
C LYS A 112 36.25 9.35 -19.05
N TYR A 113 36.26 10.49 -18.36
CA TYR A 113 36.14 11.82 -18.98
C TYR A 113 37.09 12.83 -18.33
N GLU A 114 37.88 13.51 -19.16
CA GLU A 114 38.89 14.48 -18.72
C GLU A 114 38.30 15.89 -18.73
N LEU A 115 38.41 16.58 -17.59
CA LEU A 115 37.95 17.95 -17.34
C LEU A 115 39.04 19.00 -17.34
N ASP A 116 40.24 18.63 -16.92
CA ASP A 116 41.39 19.54 -16.78
C ASP A 116 41.13 20.80 -15.93
N GLY A 117 40.14 20.75 -15.04
CA GLY A 117 39.77 21.87 -14.18
C GLY A 117 38.86 22.92 -14.84
N ASP A 118 38.47 22.72 -16.10
CA ASP A 118 37.56 23.62 -16.81
C ASP A 118 36.11 23.41 -16.40
N SER A 119 35.31 24.48 -16.50
CA SER A 119 33.85 24.40 -16.41
C SER A 119 33.30 23.60 -17.60
N LEU A 120 32.12 22.98 -17.44
CA LEU A 120 31.53 22.09 -18.45
C LEU A 120 30.02 22.34 -18.54
N VAL A 121 29.51 22.43 -19.76
CA VAL A 121 28.08 22.48 -20.06
C VAL A 121 27.70 21.26 -20.89
N LEU A 122 26.91 20.37 -20.30
CA LEU A 122 26.43 19.13 -20.91
C LEU A 122 24.99 19.31 -21.42
N ASP A 123 24.83 19.25 -22.74
CA ASP A 123 23.53 19.28 -23.40
C ASP A 123 23.09 17.88 -23.81
N GLY A 124 21.90 17.47 -23.36
CA GLY A 124 21.25 16.25 -23.86
C GLY A 124 19.80 16.10 -23.39
N PRO A 125 19.02 15.21 -24.01
CA PRO A 125 17.62 14.98 -23.65
C PRO A 125 17.47 14.31 -22.27
N ASN A 126 16.24 14.24 -21.76
CA ASN A 126 15.95 13.47 -20.54
C ASN A 126 16.30 11.98 -20.76
N GLY A 127 16.84 11.34 -19.72
CA GLY A 127 17.33 9.95 -19.82
C GLY A 127 18.72 9.77 -20.46
N SER A 128 19.41 10.85 -20.86
CA SER A 128 20.76 10.75 -21.45
C SER A 128 21.89 10.44 -20.45
N GLY A 129 21.61 10.38 -19.15
CA GLY A 129 22.60 10.16 -18.10
C GLY A 129 23.13 11.44 -17.43
N LYS A 130 22.63 12.64 -17.80
CA LYS A 130 22.97 13.94 -17.17
C LYS A 130 22.96 13.91 -15.64
N SER A 131 21.79 13.68 -15.04
CA SER A 131 21.62 13.60 -13.59
C SER A 131 22.41 12.45 -12.97
N SER A 132 22.66 11.37 -13.72
CA SER A 132 23.47 10.24 -13.24
C SER A 132 24.95 10.61 -13.13
N LEU A 133 25.48 11.44 -14.04
CA LEU A 133 26.84 11.96 -13.96
C LEU A 133 27.03 12.87 -12.74
N ILE A 134 26.08 13.78 -12.50
CA ILE A 134 26.09 14.62 -11.30
C ILE A 134 25.98 13.77 -10.03
N ALA A 135 25.07 12.79 -10.04
CA ALA A 135 24.91 11.83 -8.94
C ALA A 135 26.18 10.99 -8.67
N ALA A 136 26.99 10.68 -9.69
CA ALA A 136 28.25 9.98 -9.49
C ALA A 136 29.30 10.87 -8.81
N ILE A 137 29.35 12.16 -9.14
CA ILE A 137 30.23 13.12 -8.47
C ILE A 137 29.83 13.29 -7.00
N THR A 138 28.54 13.53 -6.74
CA THR A 138 28.02 13.67 -5.36
C THR A 138 28.24 12.38 -4.57
N TRP A 139 27.94 11.22 -5.17
CA TRP A 139 28.16 9.92 -4.52
C TRP A 139 29.64 9.65 -4.28
N ALA A 140 30.56 10.00 -5.18
CA ALA A 140 31.99 9.79 -4.96
C ALA A 140 32.55 10.63 -3.81
N VAL A 141 32.06 11.86 -3.62
CA VAL A 141 32.50 12.75 -2.53
C VAL A 141 31.78 12.43 -1.22
N ARG A 142 30.44 12.36 -1.23
CA ARG A 142 29.60 12.25 -0.01
C ARG A 142 29.09 10.86 0.32
N GLY A 143 28.89 10.02 -0.70
CA GLY A 143 28.32 8.67 -0.54
C GLY A 143 26.80 8.68 -0.66
N GLU A 144 26.23 9.87 -0.80
CA GLU A 144 24.80 10.14 -0.95
C GLU A 144 24.46 10.27 -2.44
N ARG A 145 23.27 9.81 -2.83
CA ARG A 145 22.70 10.04 -4.17
C ARG A 145 21.29 10.57 -4.01
N VAL A 146 21.14 11.88 -4.22
CA VAL A 146 19.86 12.59 -4.16
C VAL A 146 18.93 12.10 -5.29
N ARG A 147 17.66 11.80 -4.97
CA ARG A 147 16.62 11.33 -5.91
C ARG A 147 15.26 11.91 -5.55
N ASP A 148 14.35 11.95 -6.53
CA ASP A 148 12.97 12.43 -6.38
C ASP A 148 12.07 11.63 -5.41
N SER A 149 12.45 10.39 -5.09
CA SER A 149 11.55 9.39 -4.47
C SER A 149 11.97 8.88 -3.09
N SER A 150 13.12 9.30 -2.54
CA SER A 150 13.65 8.73 -1.30
C SER A 150 14.38 9.76 -0.44
N SER A 151 14.50 9.46 0.86
CA SER A 151 15.55 10.03 1.70
C SER A 151 16.93 9.72 1.08
N THR A 152 17.91 10.56 1.38
CA THR A 152 19.19 10.71 0.67
C THR A 152 20.10 9.47 0.63
N ASP A 153 19.75 8.39 1.35
CA ASP A 153 20.65 7.26 1.67
C ASP A 153 20.25 5.90 1.06
N GLU A 154 19.09 5.76 0.41
CA GLU A 154 18.61 4.44 -0.08
C GLU A 154 19.34 3.90 -1.34
N SER A 155 20.24 4.69 -1.92
CA SER A 155 20.75 4.37 -3.27
C SER A 155 21.59 3.10 -3.34
N HIS A 156 22.33 2.77 -2.29
CA HIS A 156 23.19 1.59 -2.21
C HIS A 156 22.48 0.40 -1.53
N THR A 157 21.28 0.62 -0.98
CA THR A 157 20.46 -0.42 -0.36
C THR A 157 19.86 -1.31 -1.44
N ILE A 158 19.83 -2.62 -1.18
CA ILE A 158 19.26 -3.60 -2.09
C ILE A 158 17.75 -3.35 -2.20
N SER A 159 17.22 -3.27 -3.42
CA SER A 159 15.79 -3.08 -3.70
C SER A 159 15.23 -4.24 -4.52
N ASP A 160 13.94 -4.50 -4.39
CA ASP A 160 13.26 -5.56 -5.13
C ASP A 160 13.26 -5.29 -6.64
N VAL A 161 13.55 -6.32 -7.43
CA VAL A 161 13.47 -6.31 -8.89
C VAL A 161 12.27 -7.15 -9.32
N PHE A 162 11.46 -6.60 -10.21
CA PHE A 162 10.22 -7.23 -10.68
C PHE A 162 10.28 -7.54 -12.17
N ASP A 163 9.52 -8.55 -12.60
CA ASP A 163 9.29 -8.78 -14.02
C ASP A 163 8.12 -7.94 -14.58
N ALA A 164 7.87 -8.06 -15.88
CA ALA A 164 6.80 -7.33 -16.57
C ALA A 164 5.38 -7.63 -16.04
N ARG A 165 5.20 -8.68 -15.24
CA ARG A 165 3.92 -9.04 -14.60
C ARG A 165 3.83 -8.55 -13.15
N GLY A 166 4.86 -7.84 -12.66
CA GLY A 166 4.96 -7.35 -11.29
C GLY A 166 5.38 -8.40 -10.28
N SER A 167 5.89 -9.57 -10.70
CA SER A 167 6.38 -10.60 -9.77
C SER A 167 7.84 -10.36 -9.41
N LYS A 168 8.21 -10.48 -8.13
CA LYS A 168 9.60 -10.33 -7.67
C LYS A 168 10.49 -11.43 -8.28
N VAL A 169 11.58 -11.03 -8.93
CA VAL A 169 12.55 -11.92 -9.61
C VAL A 169 13.95 -11.89 -9.01
N GLY A 170 14.21 -10.97 -8.09
CA GLY A 170 15.48 -10.84 -7.40
C GLY A 170 15.56 -9.51 -6.67
N GLU A 171 16.76 -9.14 -6.26
CA GLU A 171 17.02 -7.87 -5.59
C GLU A 171 18.31 -7.26 -6.13
N TRP A 172 18.38 -5.93 -6.22
CA TRP A 172 19.51 -5.21 -6.80
C TRP A 172 19.61 -3.79 -6.25
N PRO A 173 20.81 -3.23 -5.98
CA PRO A 173 20.93 -1.86 -5.52
C PRO A 173 20.67 -0.88 -6.67
N PRO A 174 19.82 0.14 -6.49
CA PRO A 174 19.53 1.12 -7.53
C PRO A 174 20.73 1.97 -7.98
N LEU A 175 21.82 2.01 -7.19
CA LEU A 175 23.08 2.66 -7.55
C LEU A 175 23.78 1.95 -8.71
N ALA A 176 23.70 0.61 -8.78
CA ALA A 176 24.42 -0.19 -9.75
C ALA A 176 23.66 -0.29 -11.08
N CYS A 177 24.39 -0.45 -12.18
CA CYS A 177 23.80 -0.81 -13.47
C CYS A 177 23.13 -2.18 -13.37
N TYR A 178 21.94 -2.29 -13.97
CA TYR A 178 21.13 -3.51 -13.86
C TYR A 178 21.64 -4.60 -14.81
N PRO A 179 21.72 -5.86 -14.34
CA PRO A 179 22.07 -6.99 -15.20
C PRO A 179 20.97 -7.29 -16.22
N LYS A 180 21.35 -7.98 -17.31
CA LYS A 180 20.44 -8.26 -18.44
C LYS A 180 19.56 -9.49 -18.23
N THR A 181 19.93 -10.38 -17.31
CA THR A 181 19.28 -11.68 -17.13
C THR A 181 19.00 -11.97 -15.66
N ARG A 182 17.95 -12.76 -15.39
CA ARG A 182 17.57 -13.14 -14.02
C ARG A 182 18.70 -13.87 -13.28
N SER A 183 19.43 -14.76 -13.96
CA SER A 183 20.56 -15.49 -13.37
C SER A 183 21.70 -14.57 -12.91
N GLN A 184 21.88 -13.42 -13.55
CA GLN A 184 22.91 -12.46 -13.17
C GLN A 184 22.54 -11.63 -11.94
N LEU A 185 21.27 -11.59 -11.53
CA LEU A 185 20.86 -10.96 -10.26
C LEU A 185 21.45 -11.67 -9.03
N ALA A 186 21.91 -12.92 -9.18
CA ALA A 186 22.61 -13.65 -8.11
C ALA A 186 24.09 -13.22 -7.94
N THR A 187 24.62 -12.38 -8.84
CA THR A 187 26.01 -11.88 -8.73
C THR A 187 26.10 -10.68 -7.78
N SER A 188 27.26 -10.48 -7.16
CA SER A 188 27.46 -9.30 -6.32
C SER A 188 27.57 -8.02 -7.15
N PRO A 189 26.85 -6.94 -6.78
CA PRO A 189 27.00 -5.65 -7.43
C PRO A 189 28.40 -5.08 -7.16
N ALA A 190 29.03 -4.55 -8.21
CA ALA A 190 30.32 -3.88 -8.15
C ALA A 190 30.20 -2.51 -8.83
N VAL A 191 30.49 -1.45 -8.08
CA VAL A 191 30.48 -0.08 -8.57
C VAL A 191 31.72 0.63 -8.06
N PHE A 192 32.38 1.43 -8.91
CA PHE A 192 33.31 2.43 -8.44
C PHE A 192 33.10 3.76 -9.15
N VAL A 193 33.41 4.84 -8.45
CA VAL A 193 33.58 6.17 -9.03
C VAL A 193 34.86 6.76 -8.46
N LYS A 194 35.73 7.23 -9.35
CA LYS A 194 37.00 7.87 -9.00
C LYS A 194 37.02 9.28 -9.58
N LEU A 195 37.32 10.26 -8.73
CA LEU A 195 37.49 11.66 -9.10
C LEU A 195 38.95 12.03 -8.87
N THR A 196 39.57 12.64 -9.89
CA THR A 196 40.93 13.19 -9.78
C THR A 196 40.86 14.70 -9.84
N PHE A 197 41.49 15.36 -8.88
CA PHE A 197 41.59 16.81 -8.78
C PHE A 197 43.02 17.27 -9.06
N LYS A 198 43.16 18.50 -9.57
CA LYS A 198 44.45 19.19 -9.76
C LYS A 198 44.44 20.52 -9.01
N ASP A 199 45.57 20.86 -8.41
CA ASP A 199 45.82 22.19 -7.83
C ASP A 199 46.43 23.16 -8.88
N PRO A 200 46.64 24.45 -8.56
CA PRO A 200 47.26 25.40 -9.50
C PRO A 200 48.71 25.07 -9.86
N THR A 201 49.40 24.22 -9.09
CA THR A 201 50.77 23.78 -9.37
C THR A 201 50.82 22.55 -10.30
N GLY A 202 49.66 21.99 -10.62
CA GLY A 202 49.51 20.79 -11.44
C GLY A 202 49.63 19.48 -10.65
N ARG A 203 49.74 19.53 -9.32
CA ARG A 203 49.72 18.34 -8.46
C ARG A 203 48.35 17.67 -8.59
N ALA A 204 48.33 16.36 -8.84
CA ALA A 204 47.10 15.58 -8.90
C ALA A 204 46.87 14.83 -7.58
N ALA A 205 45.62 14.78 -7.13
CA ALA A 205 45.19 13.98 -5.99
C ALA A 205 43.82 13.37 -6.28
N ALA A 206 43.54 12.16 -5.78
CA ALA A 206 42.34 11.41 -6.16
C ALA A 206 41.52 10.95 -4.95
N LEU A 207 40.21 10.82 -5.17
CA LEU A 207 39.30 10.13 -4.28
C LEU A 207 38.53 9.07 -5.07
N GLN A 208 38.31 7.91 -4.45
CA GLN A 208 37.60 6.80 -5.05
C GLN A 208 36.66 6.18 -4.02
N ARG A 209 35.38 6.05 -4.40
CA ARG A 209 34.40 5.31 -3.62
C ARG A 209 34.02 4.03 -4.37
N ASN A 210 33.93 2.91 -3.65
CA ASN A 210 33.58 1.61 -4.19
C ASN A 210 32.40 1.01 -3.43
N LEU A 211 31.47 0.38 -4.14
CA LEU A 211 30.50 -0.56 -3.60
C LEU A 211 30.89 -1.97 -4.07
N ARG A 212 31.20 -2.87 -3.14
CA ARG A 212 31.48 -4.28 -3.43
C ARG A 212 30.81 -5.16 -2.39
N ASN A 213 30.09 -6.20 -2.81
CA ASN A 213 29.40 -7.13 -1.90
C ASN A 213 28.48 -6.41 -0.89
N GLY A 214 27.80 -5.34 -1.30
CA GLY A 214 26.94 -4.53 -0.42
C GLY A 214 27.69 -3.59 0.54
N VAL A 215 29.04 -3.59 0.53
CA VAL A 215 29.86 -2.72 1.40
C VAL A 215 30.39 -1.53 0.62
N VAL A 216 30.15 -0.33 1.14
CA VAL A 216 30.71 0.93 0.62
C VAL A 216 32.05 1.21 1.29
N SER A 217 33.08 1.52 0.50
CA SER A 217 34.42 1.90 0.97
C SER A 217 34.90 3.17 0.26
N LEU A 218 35.66 4.00 0.98
CA LEU A 218 36.19 5.27 0.49
C LEU A 218 37.72 5.28 0.64
N SER A 219 38.42 5.61 -0.45
CA SER A 219 39.85 5.87 -0.49
C SER A 219 40.07 7.31 -0.92
N VAL A 220 40.75 8.12 -0.10
CA VAL A 220 40.98 9.55 -0.36
C VAL A 220 42.46 9.84 -0.18
N ASP A 221 43.06 10.53 -1.15
CA ASP A 221 44.42 11.07 -1.01
C ASP A 221 44.47 12.04 0.18
N PRO A 222 45.41 11.89 1.15
CA PRO A 222 45.51 12.78 2.31
C PRO A 222 45.66 14.27 1.99
N ALA A 223 46.07 14.63 0.77
CA ALA A 223 46.13 16.02 0.31
C ALA A 223 44.74 16.64 0.05
N LEU A 224 43.71 15.82 -0.19
CA LEU A 224 42.33 16.28 -0.41
C LEU A 224 41.59 16.43 0.92
N GLN A 225 41.75 17.60 1.55
CA GLN A 225 40.99 17.98 2.75
C GLN A 225 39.94 19.02 2.39
N PHE A 226 38.80 18.55 1.87
CA PHE A 226 37.71 19.45 1.50
C PHE A 226 36.93 19.88 2.74
N PRO A 227 36.76 21.19 2.99
CA PRO A 227 35.83 21.67 3.99
C PRO A 227 34.41 21.20 3.65
N THR A 228 33.79 20.50 4.59
CA THR A 228 32.43 19.94 4.48
C THR A 228 31.40 20.97 4.03
N VAL A 229 31.47 22.21 4.53
CA VAL A 229 30.59 23.32 4.15
C VAL A 229 30.72 23.70 2.66
N LEU A 230 31.94 23.70 2.10
CA LEU A 230 32.14 24.00 0.68
C LEU A 230 31.64 22.86 -0.22
N VAL A 231 31.76 21.61 0.27
CA VAL A 231 31.19 20.42 -0.39
C VAL A 231 29.66 20.45 -0.35
N GLU A 232 29.06 20.80 0.80
CA GLU A 232 27.60 20.92 0.93
C GLU A 232 27.06 22.01 -0.03
N CYS A 233 27.60 23.23 0.02
CA CYS A 233 27.12 24.32 -0.83
C CYS A 233 27.43 24.12 -2.33
N GLY A 234 28.49 23.38 -2.67
CA GLY A 234 28.90 23.15 -4.06
C GLY A 234 28.22 21.95 -4.73
N LEU A 235 27.89 20.90 -3.95
CA LEU A 235 27.39 19.63 -4.48
C LEU A 235 26.00 19.29 -3.94
N MET A 236 25.85 19.25 -2.62
CA MET A 236 24.65 18.67 -1.98
C MET A 236 23.46 19.61 -1.95
N MET A 237 23.63 20.87 -1.52
CA MET A 237 22.54 21.84 -1.50
C MET A 237 21.97 22.08 -2.92
N PRO A 238 22.79 22.30 -3.97
CA PRO A 238 22.29 22.36 -5.35
C PRO A 238 21.49 21.12 -5.76
N ALA A 239 22.02 19.92 -5.45
CA ALA A 239 21.34 18.67 -5.76
C ALA A 239 20.01 18.56 -5.01
N ARG A 240 19.95 18.83 -3.70
CA ARG A 240 18.71 18.79 -2.91
C ARG A 240 17.69 19.83 -3.38
N LEU A 241 18.12 21.04 -3.71
CA LEU A 241 17.25 22.12 -4.17
C LEU A 241 16.45 21.76 -5.43
N SER A 242 17.07 21.06 -6.38
CA SER A 242 16.39 20.61 -7.60
C SER A 242 15.21 19.66 -7.33
N HIS A 243 15.19 18.99 -6.17
CA HIS A 243 14.18 18.02 -5.77
C HIS A 243 13.16 18.56 -4.75
N LEU A 244 13.34 19.79 -4.23
CA LEU A 244 12.39 20.38 -3.28
C LEU A 244 11.05 20.73 -3.97
N ARG A 245 9.95 20.22 -3.42
CA ARG A 245 8.58 20.42 -3.91
C ARG A 245 7.79 21.35 -2.98
N PHE A 246 7.42 22.52 -3.48
CA PHE A 246 6.58 23.48 -2.76
C PHE A 246 5.13 23.32 -3.21
N GLY A 247 4.18 23.08 -2.29
CA GLY A 247 2.74 23.08 -2.61
C GLY A 247 1.90 21.94 -2.01
N ALA A 248 2.50 20.91 -1.42
CA ALA A 248 1.77 19.84 -0.74
C ALA A 248 1.61 20.15 0.76
N GLY A 249 0.68 21.03 1.11
CA GLY A 249 0.03 21.12 2.43
C GLY A 249 0.85 21.51 3.68
N ASP A 250 2.07 21.01 3.88
CA ASP A 250 2.71 20.97 5.21
C ASP A 250 4.20 21.35 5.24
N GLN A 251 4.86 21.64 4.12
CA GLN A 251 6.29 21.98 4.14
C GLN A 251 6.50 23.48 4.40
N HIS A 252 6.90 23.82 5.63
CA HIS A 252 7.33 25.17 5.98
C HIS A 252 8.71 25.46 5.38
N LEU A 253 9.03 26.74 5.13
CA LEU A 253 10.33 27.14 4.61
C LEU A 253 11.50 26.72 5.54
N SER A 254 11.25 26.61 6.85
CA SER A 254 12.21 26.04 7.81
C SER A 254 12.63 24.63 7.44
N ASP A 255 11.66 23.81 7.03
CA ASP A 255 11.87 22.40 6.72
C ASP A 255 12.64 22.29 5.42
N ALA A 256 12.34 23.15 4.45
CA ALA A 256 13.10 23.27 3.21
C ALA A 256 14.57 23.66 3.46
N ILE A 257 14.87 24.58 4.39
CA ILE A 257 16.24 24.95 4.75
C ILE A 257 16.96 23.82 5.51
N GLN A 258 16.26 23.13 6.42
CA GLN A 258 16.81 21.97 7.13
C GLN A 258 17.13 20.83 6.16
N MET A 259 16.22 20.50 5.25
CA MET A 259 16.44 19.54 4.16
C MET A 259 17.59 19.98 3.27
N LEU A 260 17.65 21.26 2.89
CA LEU A 260 18.71 21.79 2.04
C LEU A 260 20.10 21.58 2.68
N THR A 261 20.22 21.91 3.96
CA THR A 261 21.45 21.75 4.76
C THR A 261 21.71 20.32 5.24
N GLY A 262 20.76 19.40 5.11
CA GLY A 262 20.81 18.03 5.62
C GLY A 262 20.67 17.92 7.14
N LEU A 263 20.29 19.01 7.83
CA LEU A 263 20.10 19.04 9.28
C LEU A 263 18.78 18.38 9.72
N ASP A 264 17.85 18.17 8.79
CA ASP A 264 16.61 17.42 9.01
C ASP A 264 16.88 15.98 9.44
N GLU A 265 17.89 15.32 8.88
CA GLU A 265 18.28 13.96 9.28
C GLU A 265 18.84 13.92 10.72
N ILE A 266 19.58 14.96 11.13
CA ILE A 266 20.06 15.12 12.51
C ILE A 266 18.88 15.36 13.46
N ALA A 267 17.92 16.19 13.06
CA ALA A 267 16.71 16.43 13.83
C ALA A 267 15.86 15.15 13.99
N SER A 268 15.64 14.42 12.89
CA SER A 268 14.92 13.14 12.86
C SER A 268 15.60 12.09 13.73
N LEU A 269 16.94 12.01 13.69
CA LEU A 269 17.71 11.13 14.57
C LEU A 269 17.50 11.50 16.05
N GLY A 270 17.52 12.79 16.38
CA GLY A 270 17.23 13.29 17.73
C GLY A 270 15.84 12.91 18.22
N ASP A 271 14.82 13.05 17.37
CA ASP A 271 13.44 12.64 17.68
C ASP A 271 13.33 11.12 17.88
N PHE A 272 13.93 10.34 16.98
CA PHE A 272 13.93 8.89 17.07
C PHE A 272 14.59 8.40 18.36
N VAL A 273 15.74 8.97 18.72
CA VAL A 273 16.39 8.69 20.02
C VAL A 273 15.51 9.16 21.18
N GLY A 274 14.87 10.32 21.07
CA GLY A 274 13.89 10.82 22.02
C GLY A 274 12.79 9.79 22.32
N ASP A 275 12.18 9.24 21.27
CA ASP A 275 11.16 8.21 21.37
C ASP A 275 11.73 6.88 21.89
N LEU A 276 12.93 6.45 21.46
CA LEU A 276 13.57 5.22 21.95
C LEU A 276 13.77 5.28 23.46
N CYS A 277 14.19 6.43 23.97
CA CYS A 277 14.44 6.65 25.38
C CYS A 277 13.17 7.05 26.17
N HIS A 278 11.99 7.08 25.55
CA HIS A 278 10.75 7.47 26.21
C HIS A 278 10.05 6.26 26.84
N LYS A 279 9.80 6.31 28.16
CA LYS A 279 9.27 5.16 28.94
C LYS A 279 7.91 4.61 28.48
N SER A 280 7.09 5.42 27.80
CA SER A 280 5.79 4.98 27.29
C SER A 280 5.83 4.43 25.87
N ARG A 281 6.98 4.43 25.19
CA ARG A 281 7.15 3.94 23.81
C ARG A 281 7.65 2.50 23.79
N ASP A 282 7.38 1.80 22.70
CA ASP A 282 7.56 0.35 22.55
C ASP A 282 8.92 -0.18 23.02
N TYR A 283 10.03 0.55 22.79
CA TYR A 283 11.36 0.10 23.18
C TYR A 283 11.54 -0.03 24.71
N LEU A 284 11.28 1.04 25.47
CA LEU A 284 11.38 1.02 26.95
C LEU A 284 10.10 0.56 27.66
N ASN A 285 8.97 0.43 26.95
CA ASN A 285 7.72 -0.12 27.50
C ASN A 285 7.66 -1.66 27.40
N TYR A 286 8.81 -2.31 27.18
CA TYR A 286 8.92 -3.75 26.96
C TYR A 286 8.32 -4.57 28.11
N SER A 287 8.67 -4.25 29.36
CA SER A 287 8.15 -4.98 30.53
C SER A 287 6.62 -4.97 30.61
N LYS A 288 5.97 -3.84 30.32
CA LYS A 288 4.49 -3.76 30.26
C LYS A 288 3.93 -4.53 29.07
N SER A 289 4.58 -4.46 27.90
CA SER A 289 4.15 -5.22 26.71
C SER A 289 4.18 -6.74 26.94
N GLN A 290 5.13 -7.22 27.74
CA GLN A 290 5.27 -8.63 28.14
C GLN A 290 4.43 -8.98 29.37
N ARG A 291 3.58 -8.06 29.87
CA ARG A 291 2.71 -8.26 31.04
C ARG A 291 3.48 -8.70 32.30
N ARG A 292 4.70 -8.17 32.49
CA ARG A 292 5.60 -8.51 33.61
C ARG A 292 4.90 -8.46 34.97
N ASP A 293 4.05 -7.46 35.20
CA ASP A 293 3.35 -7.28 36.49
C ASP A 293 2.32 -8.39 36.75
N GLU A 294 1.62 -8.87 35.72
CA GLU A 294 0.69 -10.00 35.85
C GLU A 294 1.43 -11.30 36.21
N ILE A 295 2.57 -11.55 35.56
CA ILE A 295 3.42 -12.72 35.82
C ILE A 295 4.02 -12.65 37.23
N HIS A 296 4.44 -11.46 37.67
CA HIS A 296 4.95 -11.22 39.01
C HIS A 296 3.88 -11.43 40.09
N LEU A 297 2.63 -11.01 39.86
CA LEU A 297 1.53 -11.30 40.78
C LEU A 297 1.26 -12.81 40.89
N GLN A 298 1.29 -13.52 39.77
CA GLN A 298 1.14 -14.98 39.77
C GLN A 298 2.30 -15.70 40.49
N PHE A 299 3.53 -15.19 40.39
CA PHE A 299 4.67 -15.67 41.16
C PHE A 299 4.43 -15.56 42.68
N LEU A 300 3.93 -14.41 43.14
CA LEU A 300 3.61 -14.20 44.57
C LEU A 300 2.46 -15.10 45.03
N ASP A 301 1.42 -15.26 44.22
CA ASP A 301 0.28 -16.15 44.50
C ASP A 301 0.72 -17.61 44.65
N ASP A 302 1.61 -18.08 43.77
CA ASP A 302 2.15 -19.44 43.85
C ASP A 302 3.02 -19.65 45.11
N LEU A 303 3.79 -18.65 45.57
CA LEU A 303 4.50 -18.72 46.85
C LEU A 303 3.55 -18.75 48.06
N GLU A 304 2.45 -18.00 48.01
CA GLU A 304 1.46 -17.99 49.09
C GLU A 304 0.69 -19.31 49.18
N LYS A 305 0.39 -19.94 48.04
CA LYS A 305 -0.16 -21.32 48.00
C LYS A 305 0.80 -22.31 48.63
N ALA A 306 2.09 -22.22 48.33
CA ALA A 306 3.10 -23.08 48.96
C ALA A 306 3.15 -22.88 50.48
N ARG A 307 3.13 -21.62 50.96
CA ARG A 307 3.10 -21.30 52.40
C ARG A 307 1.90 -21.91 53.11
N LYS A 308 0.70 -21.81 52.51
CA LYS A 308 -0.52 -22.39 53.06
C LYS A 308 -0.43 -23.92 53.12
N ALA A 309 0.07 -24.55 52.07
CA ALA A 309 0.18 -26.02 51.99
C ALA A 309 1.08 -26.59 53.10
N VAL A 310 2.21 -25.97 53.41
CA VAL A 310 3.13 -26.48 54.46
C VAL A 310 2.84 -25.98 55.88
N SER A 311 1.89 -25.06 56.06
CA SER A 311 1.59 -24.47 57.37
C SER A 311 1.12 -25.49 58.41
N SER A 312 0.41 -26.53 57.96
CA SER A 312 -0.11 -27.60 58.81
C SER A 312 0.96 -28.58 59.32
N ILE A 313 2.16 -28.59 58.70
CA ILE A 313 3.25 -29.54 58.99
C ILE A 313 4.51 -28.86 59.56
N GLY A 314 4.39 -27.60 59.99
CA GLY A 314 5.45 -26.86 60.69
C GLY A 314 6.68 -26.50 59.85
N MET A 315 6.61 -26.58 58.52
CA MET A 315 7.67 -26.13 57.62
C MET A 315 7.44 -24.69 57.18
N VAL A 316 8.53 -23.91 57.04
CA VAL A 316 8.48 -22.50 56.66
C VAL A 316 9.04 -22.33 55.25
N VAL A 317 8.25 -21.74 54.35
CA VAL A 317 8.74 -21.30 53.03
C VAL A 317 9.45 -19.95 53.20
N PRO A 318 10.76 -19.83 52.87
CA PRO A 318 11.48 -18.57 52.90
C PRO A 318 10.87 -17.53 51.93
N SER A 319 11.22 -16.26 52.11
CA SER A 319 10.89 -15.22 51.13
C SER A 319 11.82 -15.32 49.94
N PHE A 320 11.26 -15.38 48.74
CA PHE A 320 12.00 -15.44 47.49
C PHE A 320 11.63 -14.25 46.59
N THR A 321 12.58 -13.81 45.80
CA THR A 321 12.43 -12.84 44.71
C THR A 321 12.54 -13.55 43.36
N PRO A 322 12.05 -12.95 42.26
CA PRO A 322 12.18 -13.55 40.93
C PRO A 322 13.63 -13.89 40.52
N ALA A 323 14.61 -13.11 40.97
CA ALA A 323 16.03 -13.34 40.71
C ALA A 323 16.59 -14.59 41.42
N ASP A 324 15.92 -15.09 42.46
CA ASP A 324 16.33 -16.31 43.16
C ASP A 324 16.01 -17.59 42.36
N ALA A 325 15.24 -17.49 41.28
CA ALA A 325 14.83 -18.62 40.45
C ALA A 325 15.87 -19.05 39.40
N THR A 326 17.00 -18.33 39.27
CA THR A 326 17.95 -18.46 38.15
C THR A 326 19.25 -19.26 38.34
N PRO A 327 19.47 -20.02 39.43
CA PRO A 327 20.36 -21.18 39.34
C PRO A 327 19.69 -22.52 39.71
N THR A 328 20.14 -23.59 39.04
CA THR A 328 19.86 -25.01 39.37
C THR A 328 20.34 -25.43 40.76
N VAL A 329 21.14 -24.58 41.42
CA VAL A 329 21.66 -24.78 42.78
C VAL A 329 21.44 -23.47 43.55
N GLY A 330 20.48 -23.49 44.48
CA GLY A 330 20.10 -22.35 45.31
C GLY A 330 18.98 -22.74 46.27
N ASN A 331 18.73 -21.93 47.30
CA ASN A 331 17.73 -22.23 48.35
C ASN A 331 16.33 -22.53 47.78
N PHE A 332 15.98 -21.94 46.64
CA PHE A 332 14.73 -22.17 45.93
C PHE A 332 14.64 -23.61 45.38
N ALA A 333 15.68 -24.06 44.66
CA ALA A 333 15.76 -25.41 44.11
C ALA A 333 15.95 -26.49 45.20
N THR A 334 16.69 -26.17 46.27
CA THR A 334 16.86 -27.06 47.43
C THR A 334 15.53 -27.29 48.15
N LEU A 335 14.70 -26.24 48.28
CA LEU A 335 13.38 -26.35 48.90
C LEU A 335 12.43 -27.20 48.06
N GLU A 336 12.38 -26.97 46.75
CA GLU A 336 11.60 -27.80 45.81
C GLU A 336 11.99 -29.28 45.95
N LYS A 337 13.29 -29.56 45.89
CA LYS A 337 13.83 -30.92 46.04
C LYS A 337 13.48 -31.53 47.40
N THR A 338 13.65 -30.79 48.49
CA THR A 338 13.34 -31.27 49.85
C THR A 338 11.85 -31.61 50.00
N LEU A 339 10.96 -30.76 49.46
CA LEU A 339 9.52 -31.01 49.50
C LEU A 339 9.14 -32.25 48.66
N SER A 340 9.76 -32.42 47.49
CA SER A 340 9.56 -33.60 46.63
C SER A 340 10.11 -34.89 47.26
N GLU A 341 11.28 -34.85 47.91
CA GLU A 341 11.87 -35.99 48.61
C GLU A 341 11.03 -36.41 49.82
N LYS A 342 10.58 -35.45 50.64
CA LYS A 342 9.67 -35.74 51.77
C LYS A 342 8.31 -36.27 51.33
N ALA A 343 7.78 -35.78 50.21
CA ALA A 343 6.60 -36.36 49.59
C ALA A 343 6.85 -37.83 49.17
N THR A 344 8.03 -38.13 48.63
CA THR A 344 8.39 -39.50 48.22
C THR A 344 8.56 -40.43 49.43
N GLU A 345 9.18 -39.96 50.51
CA GLU A 345 9.37 -40.72 51.76
C GLU A 345 8.04 -41.11 52.42
N ALA A 346 7.05 -40.21 52.42
CA ALA A 346 5.72 -40.48 53.00
C ALA A 346 4.94 -41.58 52.25
N VAL A 347 5.21 -41.79 50.95
CA VAL A 347 4.50 -42.76 50.10
C VAL A 347 5.24 -44.11 50.00
N ALA A 348 6.56 -44.13 50.21
CA ALA A 348 7.38 -45.34 50.14
C ALA A 348 7.06 -46.41 51.21
N VAL A 349 6.39 -46.02 52.31
CA VAL A 349 6.07 -46.91 53.45
C VAL A 349 5.06 -48.03 53.11
N ILE A 350 4.37 -47.97 51.96
CA ILE A 350 3.19 -48.81 51.65
C ILE A 350 3.31 -49.61 50.33
N GLY A 351 4.47 -49.62 49.69
CA GLY A 351 4.65 -50.12 48.31
C GLY A 351 4.29 -51.59 48.06
N SER A 352 4.05 -52.40 49.09
CA SER A 352 3.64 -53.81 48.95
C SER A 352 2.15 -54.03 48.69
N ASP A 353 1.30 -53.04 48.98
CA ASP A 353 -0.16 -53.12 48.79
C ASP A 353 -0.64 -52.49 47.48
N LEU A 354 0.28 -51.82 46.77
CA LEU A 354 0.06 -51.20 45.47
C LEU A 354 0.63 -52.07 44.34
N LEU A 355 0.21 -51.80 43.10
CA LEU A 355 0.77 -52.49 41.93
C LEU A 355 2.30 -52.27 41.83
N PRO A 356 3.11 -53.34 41.68
CA PRO A 356 4.55 -53.20 41.48
C PRO A 356 4.89 -52.38 40.23
N GLY A 357 5.81 -51.42 40.36
CA GLY A 357 6.29 -50.60 39.24
C GLY A 357 5.58 -49.27 39.02
N LEU A 358 4.65 -48.87 39.90
CA LEU A 358 4.10 -47.51 39.89
C LEU A 358 5.19 -46.47 40.19
N ASP A 359 5.28 -45.42 39.37
CA ASP A 359 6.20 -44.29 39.61
C ASP A 359 5.61 -43.34 40.67
N LEU A 360 5.80 -43.72 41.93
CA LEU A 360 5.35 -42.96 43.09
C LEU A 360 6.10 -41.63 43.28
N LYS A 361 7.03 -41.26 42.39
CA LYS A 361 7.64 -39.91 42.36
C LYS A 361 6.83 -38.93 41.50
N SER A 362 5.94 -39.45 40.65
CA SER A 362 5.07 -38.64 39.80
C SER A 362 3.85 -38.13 40.58
N SER A 363 3.69 -36.81 40.65
CA SER A 363 2.52 -36.16 41.24
C SER A 363 1.20 -36.65 40.63
N ALA A 364 1.18 -36.94 39.32
CA ALA A 364 -0.01 -37.43 38.65
C ALA A 364 -0.40 -38.86 39.09
N VAL A 365 0.60 -39.73 39.28
CA VAL A 365 0.40 -41.11 39.77
C VAL A 365 -0.05 -41.08 41.23
N GLN A 366 0.55 -40.20 42.04
CA GLN A 366 0.19 -40.03 43.45
C GLN A 366 -1.29 -39.59 43.61
N THR A 367 -1.79 -38.66 42.80
CA THR A 367 -3.21 -38.26 42.81
C THR A 367 -4.15 -39.40 42.40
N GLN A 368 -3.77 -40.22 41.42
CA GLN A 368 -4.58 -41.36 40.98
C GLN A 368 -4.70 -42.43 42.06
N VAL A 369 -3.62 -42.69 42.81
CA VAL A 369 -3.64 -43.61 43.95
C VAL A 369 -4.56 -43.11 45.06
N ALA A 370 -4.51 -41.82 45.40
CA ALA A 370 -5.39 -41.22 46.41
C ALA A 370 -6.88 -41.36 46.05
N LEU A 371 -7.23 -41.10 44.78
CA LEU A 371 -8.61 -41.28 44.28
C LEU A 371 -9.05 -42.75 44.29
N ALA A 372 -8.15 -43.68 43.99
CA ALA A 372 -8.46 -45.10 44.04
C ALA A 372 -8.79 -45.59 45.46
N ILE A 373 -8.06 -45.09 46.47
CA ILE A 373 -8.29 -45.41 47.89
C ILE A 373 -9.65 -44.90 48.35
N ASP A 374 -9.98 -43.63 48.09
CA ASP A 374 -11.26 -43.04 48.49
C ASP A 374 -12.46 -43.75 47.82
N ALA A 375 -12.33 -44.08 46.53
CA ALA A 375 -13.34 -44.86 45.82
C ALA A 375 -13.51 -46.27 46.41
N ALA A 376 -12.41 -46.93 46.81
CA ALA A 376 -12.46 -48.27 47.39
C ALA A 376 -13.12 -48.28 48.79
N THR A 377 -12.85 -47.27 49.62
CA THR A 377 -13.51 -47.12 50.93
C THR A 377 -15.03 -46.98 50.77
N ASN A 378 -15.48 -46.21 49.78
CA ASN A 378 -16.90 -46.07 49.47
C ASN A 378 -17.53 -47.37 48.93
N ASP A 379 -16.82 -48.11 48.07
CA ASP A 379 -17.30 -49.38 47.50
C ASP A 379 -17.60 -50.42 48.59
N PHE A 380 -16.77 -50.53 49.64
CA PHE A 380 -17.00 -51.47 50.74
C PHE A 380 -18.11 -51.03 51.70
N ALA A 381 -18.43 -49.73 51.76
CA ALA A 381 -19.51 -49.20 52.60
C ALA A 381 -20.91 -49.63 52.11
N GLU A 382 -21.07 -49.98 50.84
CA GLU A 382 -22.36 -50.44 50.27
C GLU A 382 -22.81 -51.83 50.77
N GLY A 383 -21.95 -52.58 51.46
CA GLY A 383 -22.32 -53.85 52.06
C GLY A 383 -22.62 -54.96 51.03
N LEU A 384 -23.40 -55.96 51.43
CA LEU A 384 -23.91 -57.00 50.53
C LEU A 384 -24.76 -56.43 49.38
N ALA A 385 -25.35 -55.24 49.55
CA ALA A 385 -26.14 -54.57 48.52
C ALA A 385 -25.29 -54.06 47.33
N SER A 386 -23.96 -54.18 47.42
CA SER A 386 -23.04 -53.94 46.31
C SER A 386 -23.20 -54.92 45.15
N SER A 387 -23.80 -56.10 45.37
CA SER A 387 -24.26 -57.02 44.32
C SER A 387 -25.67 -56.64 43.88
N SER A 388 -25.85 -56.47 42.57
CA SER A 388 -27.14 -56.19 41.96
C SER A 388 -28.12 -57.35 42.17
N THR A 389 -27.61 -58.58 42.10
CA THR A 389 -28.35 -59.83 42.35
C THR A 389 -28.82 -59.90 43.81
N TRP A 390 -27.92 -59.66 44.76
CA TRP A 390 -28.26 -59.65 46.19
C TRP A 390 -29.32 -58.59 46.52
N LYS A 391 -29.20 -57.40 45.92
CA LYS A 391 -30.15 -56.30 46.09
C LYS A 391 -31.55 -56.66 45.56
N ALA A 392 -31.63 -57.34 44.42
CA ALA A 392 -32.89 -57.82 43.85
C ALA A 392 -33.56 -58.89 44.74
N MET A 393 -32.78 -59.87 45.23
CA MET A 393 -33.28 -60.91 46.15
C MET A 393 -33.73 -60.31 47.50
N SER A 394 -32.99 -59.32 48.01
CA SER A 394 -33.35 -58.60 49.25
C SER A 394 -34.67 -57.86 49.10
N LEU A 395 -34.90 -57.21 47.96
CA LEU A 395 -36.16 -56.54 47.67
C LEU A 395 -37.33 -57.53 47.67
N ILE A 396 -37.16 -58.70 47.04
CA ILE A 396 -38.16 -59.78 47.04
C ILE A 396 -38.50 -60.18 48.47
N ALA A 397 -37.49 -60.40 49.31
CA ALA A 397 -37.68 -60.79 50.70
C ALA A 397 -38.34 -59.69 51.56
N ILE A 398 -38.09 -58.42 51.29
CA ILE A 398 -38.71 -57.30 52.01
C ILE A 398 -40.19 -57.20 51.66
N GLU A 399 -40.51 -57.27 50.37
CA GLU A 399 -41.88 -57.09 49.86
C GLU A 399 -42.77 -58.34 50.08
N LEU A 400 -42.18 -59.53 50.24
CA LEU A 400 -42.87 -60.79 50.58
C LEU A 400 -42.72 -61.15 52.06
N LYS A 401 -43.18 -60.27 52.94
CA LYS A 401 -43.26 -60.54 54.39
C LYS A 401 -44.63 -60.23 54.94
N GLY A 402 -44.96 -60.84 56.08
CA GLY A 402 -46.18 -60.57 56.84
C GLY A 402 -47.48 -60.72 56.04
N ASP A 403 -48.32 -59.69 56.07
CA ASP A 403 -49.61 -59.66 55.40
C ASP A 403 -49.51 -59.76 53.86
N PRO A 404 -48.61 -59.03 53.16
CA PRO A 404 -48.33 -59.24 51.75
C PRO A 404 -48.02 -60.68 51.34
N LEU A 405 -47.17 -61.40 52.11
CA LEU A 405 -46.86 -62.81 51.83
C LEU A 405 -48.10 -63.69 51.99
N SER A 406 -48.86 -63.48 53.08
CA SER A 406 -50.08 -64.25 53.36
C SER A 406 -51.13 -64.05 52.26
N ARG A 407 -51.30 -62.80 51.80
CA ARG A 407 -52.19 -62.44 50.69
C ARG A 407 -51.73 -63.05 49.37
N ALA A 408 -50.43 -62.99 49.07
CA ALA A 408 -49.87 -63.57 47.85
C ALA A 408 -50.03 -65.10 47.82
N ILE A 409 -49.76 -65.80 48.93
CA ILE A 409 -49.98 -67.25 49.06
C ILE A 409 -51.46 -67.59 48.88
N ALA A 410 -52.37 -66.87 49.56
CA ALA A 410 -53.80 -67.07 49.41
C ALA A 410 -54.29 -66.79 47.98
N GLY A 411 -53.74 -65.75 47.34
CA GLY A 411 -54.02 -65.42 45.94
C GLY A 411 -53.56 -66.49 44.97
N VAL A 412 -52.35 -67.04 45.14
CA VAL A 412 -51.84 -68.17 44.36
C VAL A 412 -52.68 -69.42 44.59
N ALA A 413 -53.06 -69.72 45.83
CA ALA A 413 -53.92 -70.87 46.15
C ALA A 413 -55.31 -70.73 45.50
N THR A 414 -55.90 -69.54 45.56
CA THR A 414 -57.19 -69.22 44.92
C THR A 414 -57.08 -69.32 43.41
N ALA A 415 -56.04 -68.73 42.80
CA ALA A 415 -55.81 -68.81 41.37
C ALA A 415 -55.62 -70.25 40.87
N LYS A 416 -54.90 -71.09 41.62
CA LYS A 416 -54.77 -72.53 41.31
C LYS A 416 -56.12 -73.24 41.39
N LYS A 417 -56.92 -72.98 42.43
CA LYS A 417 -58.26 -73.58 42.60
C LYS A 417 -59.21 -73.16 41.47
N ASP A 418 -59.28 -71.87 41.18
CA ASP A 418 -60.18 -71.32 40.16
C ASP A 418 -59.76 -71.77 38.75
N LEU A 419 -58.45 -71.93 38.49
CA LEU A 419 -57.96 -72.47 37.23
C LEU A 419 -58.34 -73.94 37.05
N ILE A 420 -58.29 -74.76 38.11
CA ILE A 420 -58.76 -76.15 38.07
C ILE A 420 -60.25 -76.16 37.72
N GLN A 421 -61.07 -75.39 38.45
CA GLN A 421 -62.52 -75.36 38.23
C GLN A 421 -62.90 -74.81 36.85
N ALA A 422 -62.24 -73.75 36.38
CA ALA A 422 -62.45 -73.21 35.04
C ALA A 422 -62.07 -74.21 33.94
N SER A 423 -61.05 -75.04 34.17
CA SER A 423 -60.63 -76.09 33.23
C SER A 423 -61.65 -77.24 33.16
N GLU A 424 -62.26 -77.59 34.30
CA GLU A 424 -63.37 -78.56 34.33
C GLU A 424 -64.58 -78.04 33.53
N TYR A 425 -64.97 -76.78 33.72
CA TYR A 425 -66.06 -76.16 32.95
C TYR A 425 -65.75 -75.98 31.46
N TYR A 426 -64.47 -75.74 31.10
CA TYR A 426 -64.04 -75.75 29.71
C TYR A 426 -64.30 -77.10 29.05
N GLU A 427 -63.97 -78.21 29.72
CA GLU A 427 -64.25 -79.55 29.21
C GLU A 427 -65.76 -79.86 29.13
N TYR A 428 -66.58 -79.34 30.05
CA TYR A 428 -68.04 -79.41 29.93
C TYR A 428 -68.56 -78.64 28.70
N ALA A 429 -68.10 -77.41 28.49
CA ALA A 429 -68.48 -76.58 27.35
C ALA A 429 -68.07 -77.19 25.99
N ARG A 430 -67.00 -78.01 25.96
CA ARG A 430 -66.60 -78.75 24.76
C ARG A 430 -67.56 -79.90 24.43
N LYS A 431 -68.18 -80.50 25.44
CA LYS A 431 -69.14 -81.60 25.27
C LYS A 431 -70.56 -81.10 24.99
N ASP A 432 -70.92 -79.93 25.53
CA ASP A 432 -72.20 -79.27 25.28
C ASP A 432 -72.00 -77.81 24.84
N SER A 433 -72.21 -77.55 23.55
CA SER A 433 -72.02 -76.22 22.95
C SER A 433 -73.01 -75.17 23.47
N LYS A 434 -74.08 -75.58 24.17
CA LYS A 434 -75.06 -74.68 24.79
C LYS A 434 -74.85 -74.56 26.30
N PHE A 435 -73.83 -75.21 26.87
CA PHE A 435 -73.54 -75.24 28.31
C PHE A 435 -73.52 -73.84 28.93
N GLN A 436 -72.81 -72.88 28.33
CA GLN A 436 -72.69 -71.53 28.89
C GLN A 436 -74.04 -70.79 28.89
N LEU A 437 -74.85 -70.98 27.85
CA LEU A 437 -76.19 -70.40 27.78
C LEU A 437 -77.09 -71.03 28.85
N LYS A 438 -76.99 -72.35 29.07
CA LYS A 438 -77.69 -73.07 30.14
C LYS A 438 -77.25 -72.59 31.53
N ALA A 439 -75.95 -72.49 31.77
CA ALA A 439 -75.39 -71.98 33.02
C ALA A 439 -75.79 -70.52 33.27
N LEU A 440 -75.86 -69.69 32.23
CA LEU A 440 -76.32 -68.30 32.33
C LEU A 440 -77.81 -68.23 32.69
N GLY A 441 -78.66 -69.03 32.02
CA GLY A 441 -80.09 -69.11 32.34
C GLY A 441 -80.33 -69.63 33.76
N ALA A 442 -79.60 -70.67 34.17
CA ALA A 442 -79.66 -71.23 35.52
C ALA A 442 -79.22 -70.22 36.58
N SER A 443 -78.12 -69.51 36.35
CA SER A 443 -77.61 -68.46 37.23
C SER A 443 -78.58 -67.28 37.32
N TRP A 444 -79.14 -66.83 36.20
CA TRP A 444 -80.14 -65.77 36.19
C TRP A 444 -81.37 -66.17 37.01
N HIS A 445 -81.87 -67.40 36.86
CA HIS A 445 -82.98 -67.90 37.66
C HIS A 445 -82.61 -68.05 39.14
N ALA A 446 -81.39 -68.47 39.47
CA ALA A 446 -80.95 -68.57 40.86
C ALA A 446 -80.98 -67.20 41.58
N VAL A 447 -80.78 -66.10 40.84
CA VAL A 447 -80.82 -64.73 41.37
C VAL A 447 -82.24 -64.12 41.33
N HIS A 448 -83.03 -64.38 40.28
CA HIS A 448 -84.27 -63.65 40.00
C HIS A 448 -85.57 -64.48 40.10
N GLY A 449 -85.48 -65.81 40.05
CA GLY A 449 -86.61 -66.73 40.16
C GLY A 449 -86.73 -67.34 41.56
N ALA A 450 -87.93 -67.76 41.96
CA ALA A 450 -88.18 -68.47 43.21
C ALA A 450 -88.72 -69.88 42.92
N GLY A 451 -88.10 -70.92 43.50
CA GLY A 451 -88.51 -72.32 43.34
C GLY A 451 -87.77 -73.09 42.22
N PRO A 452 -88.30 -74.27 41.81
CA PRO A 452 -87.75 -75.05 40.70
C PRO A 452 -87.92 -74.33 39.35
N ILE A 453 -87.05 -74.63 38.39
CA ILE A 453 -87.10 -74.05 37.03
C ILE A 453 -88.20 -74.73 36.22
N ASP A 454 -89.43 -74.25 36.36
CA ASP A 454 -90.60 -74.76 35.63
C ASP A 454 -90.74 -74.14 34.22
N SER A 455 -90.08 -73.01 33.96
CA SER A 455 -90.08 -72.32 32.65
C SER A 455 -88.69 -71.84 32.29
N CYS A 456 -88.37 -71.82 31.00
CA CYS A 456 -87.04 -71.49 30.50
C CYS A 456 -86.69 -70.05 30.86
N PRO A 457 -85.64 -69.80 31.66
CA PRO A 457 -85.30 -68.45 32.11
C PRO A 457 -84.86 -67.48 30.99
N LEU A 458 -84.67 -67.98 29.77
CA LEU A 458 -84.20 -67.20 28.62
C LEU A 458 -85.29 -66.91 27.58
N CYS A 459 -86.32 -67.75 27.48
CA CYS A 459 -87.38 -67.61 26.47
C CYS A 459 -88.80 -67.84 27.00
N GLU A 460 -88.92 -68.08 28.32
CA GLU A 460 -90.18 -68.22 29.07
C GLU A 460 -91.09 -69.39 28.62
N GLN A 461 -90.63 -70.26 27.71
CA GLN A 461 -91.35 -71.49 27.37
C GLN A 461 -91.42 -72.45 28.56
N ASP A 462 -92.57 -73.11 28.74
CA ASP A 462 -92.80 -74.09 29.78
C ASP A 462 -91.85 -75.29 29.60
N LEU A 463 -91.11 -75.64 30.65
CA LEU A 463 -90.13 -76.73 30.62
C LEU A 463 -90.66 -78.04 31.21
N ARG A 464 -91.92 -78.08 31.68
CA ARG A 464 -92.52 -79.28 32.28
C ARG A 464 -92.56 -80.49 31.35
N GLU A 465 -92.52 -80.28 30.03
CA GLU A 465 -92.45 -81.34 29.02
C GLU A 465 -91.01 -81.80 28.67
N ASN A 466 -89.97 -81.17 29.25
CA ASN A 466 -88.56 -81.52 29.01
C ASN A 466 -87.76 -81.67 30.32
N SER A 467 -87.93 -82.81 31.00
CA SER A 467 -87.34 -83.10 32.30
C SER A 467 -85.81 -83.15 32.32
N GLU A 468 -85.17 -83.50 31.20
CA GLU A 468 -83.70 -83.56 31.10
C GLU A 468 -83.08 -82.16 31.15
N LEU A 469 -83.62 -81.21 30.38
CA LEU A 469 -83.13 -79.84 30.39
C LEU A 469 -83.39 -79.15 31.73
N THR A 470 -84.52 -79.42 32.39
CA THR A 470 -84.80 -78.90 33.73
C THR A 470 -83.80 -79.43 34.76
N ALA A 471 -83.44 -80.71 34.72
CA ALA A 471 -82.44 -81.28 35.63
C ALA A 471 -81.04 -80.68 35.41
N GLU A 472 -80.64 -80.45 34.16
CA GLU A 472 -79.38 -79.78 33.83
C GLU A 472 -79.35 -78.33 34.32
N LEU A 473 -80.42 -77.56 34.10
CA LEU A 473 -80.50 -76.18 34.56
C LEU A 473 -80.53 -76.09 36.09
N GLU A 474 -81.17 -77.04 36.78
CA GLU A 474 -81.11 -77.13 38.25
C GLU A 474 -79.70 -77.43 38.76
N ALA A 475 -78.98 -78.36 38.11
CA ALA A 475 -77.60 -78.68 38.47
C ALA A 475 -76.65 -77.47 38.26
N PHE A 476 -76.95 -76.60 37.30
CA PHE A 476 -76.14 -75.42 37.02
C PHE A 476 -76.47 -74.19 37.88
N LYS A 477 -77.49 -74.22 38.75
CA LYS A 477 -77.77 -73.11 39.69
C LYS A 477 -76.58 -72.79 40.59
N SER A 478 -75.78 -73.79 40.97
CA SER A 478 -74.59 -73.64 41.82
C SER A 478 -73.28 -73.47 41.05
N ALA A 479 -73.31 -73.41 39.71
CA ALA A 479 -72.09 -73.42 38.90
C ALA A 479 -71.27 -72.11 38.98
N GLY A 480 -71.91 -71.00 39.40
CA GLY A 480 -71.27 -69.70 39.64
C GLY A 480 -70.81 -68.98 38.37
N GLU A 481 -70.17 -67.80 38.53
CA GLU A 481 -69.74 -66.96 37.40
C GLU A 481 -68.68 -67.60 36.49
N LEU A 482 -67.86 -68.53 36.99
CA LEU A 482 -66.83 -69.20 36.19
C LEU A 482 -67.45 -70.06 35.08
N ALA A 483 -68.63 -70.63 35.30
CA ALA A 483 -69.31 -71.46 34.30
C ALA A 483 -69.98 -70.66 33.17
N THR A 484 -70.25 -69.37 33.39
CA THR A 484 -70.96 -68.51 32.41
C THR A 484 -70.02 -67.79 31.44
N LYS A 485 -68.72 -67.74 31.74
CA LYS A 485 -67.70 -67.05 30.94
C LYS A 485 -66.94 -68.02 30.02
N ALA A 486 -66.32 -67.48 28.96
CA ALA A 486 -65.37 -68.25 28.16
C ALA A 486 -64.09 -68.55 28.96
N PHE A 487 -63.41 -69.66 28.63
CA PHE A 487 -62.21 -70.07 29.36
C PHE A 487 -61.11 -69.00 29.35
N ASN A 488 -60.91 -68.30 28.23
CA ASN A 488 -59.95 -67.21 28.15
C ASN A 488 -60.30 -66.02 29.03
N ASP A 489 -61.59 -65.71 29.17
CA ASP A 489 -62.04 -64.64 30.08
C ASP A 489 -61.82 -65.05 31.53
N ASN A 490 -62.03 -66.33 31.86
CA ASN A 490 -61.71 -66.87 33.19
C ASN A 490 -60.20 -66.84 33.46
N VAL A 491 -59.35 -67.27 32.52
CA VAL A 491 -57.89 -67.21 32.66
C VAL A 491 -57.43 -65.75 32.87
N ASN A 492 -57.98 -64.80 32.12
CA ASN A 492 -57.68 -63.39 32.29
C ASN A 492 -58.16 -62.83 33.63
N ALA A 493 -59.36 -63.21 34.09
CA ALA A 493 -59.89 -62.79 35.39
C ALA A 493 -59.04 -63.35 36.55
N ILE A 494 -58.66 -64.63 36.48
CA ILE A 494 -57.78 -65.28 37.46
C ILE A 494 -56.41 -64.59 37.48
N ARG A 495 -55.85 -64.31 36.30
CA ARG A 495 -54.57 -63.60 36.16
C ARG A 495 -54.61 -62.20 36.76
N ASN A 496 -55.71 -61.46 36.56
CA ASN A 496 -55.91 -60.15 37.15
C ASN A 496 -56.01 -60.23 38.68
N ALA A 497 -56.75 -61.21 39.21
CA ALA A 497 -56.84 -61.43 40.65
C ALA A 497 -55.48 -61.82 41.26
N LEU A 498 -54.71 -62.68 40.59
CA LEU A 498 -53.35 -63.05 40.99
C LEU A 498 -52.43 -61.82 41.02
N ASN A 499 -52.45 -60.99 39.98
CA ASN A 499 -51.67 -59.76 39.94
C ASN A 499 -52.06 -58.77 41.05
N VAL A 500 -53.34 -58.66 41.40
CA VAL A 500 -53.82 -57.84 42.51
C VAL A 500 -53.32 -58.38 43.86
N ALA A 501 -53.26 -59.70 44.02
CA ALA A 501 -52.74 -60.33 45.24
C ALA A 501 -51.22 -60.13 45.42
N MET A 502 -50.46 -59.99 44.34
CA MET A 502 -49.01 -59.76 44.38
C MET A 502 -48.65 -58.28 44.66
N PRO A 503 -47.63 -58.01 45.50
CA PRO A 503 -47.10 -56.67 45.71
C PRO A 503 -46.70 -56.01 44.39
N GLN A 504 -47.06 -54.73 44.21
CA GLN A 504 -46.85 -54.01 42.95
C GLN A 504 -45.39 -54.03 42.49
N VAL A 505 -44.44 -53.91 43.43
CA VAL A 505 -43.00 -53.89 43.18
C VAL A 505 -42.50 -55.22 42.58
N LEU A 506 -43.18 -56.33 42.88
CA LEU A 506 -42.76 -57.67 42.49
C LEU A 506 -43.43 -58.18 41.22
N ARG A 507 -44.45 -57.48 40.70
CA ARG A 507 -45.16 -57.89 39.48
C ARG A 507 -44.25 -58.03 38.27
N ARG A 508 -43.17 -57.23 38.19
CA ARG A 508 -42.16 -57.35 37.12
C ARG A 508 -41.49 -58.73 37.09
N TYR A 509 -41.27 -59.32 38.27
CA TYR A 509 -40.64 -60.62 38.42
C TYR A 509 -41.57 -61.80 38.18
N LEU A 510 -42.85 -61.55 37.88
CA LEU A 510 -43.76 -62.58 37.38
C LEU A 510 -43.50 -62.90 35.91
N VAL A 511 -42.88 -61.94 35.20
CA VAL A 511 -42.56 -62.04 33.77
C VAL A 511 -41.06 -62.21 33.52
N GLU A 512 -40.20 -61.63 34.36
CA GLU A 512 -38.74 -61.81 34.32
C GLU A 512 -38.32 -63.20 34.87
N ASP A 513 -37.24 -63.77 34.32
CA ASP A 513 -36.74 -65.07 34.79
C ASP A 513 -35.94 -64.92 36.10
N VAL A 514 -36.62 -65.15 37.22
CA VAL A 514 -36.01 -65.11 38.56
C VAL A 514 -35.15 -66.34 38.87
N LYS A 515 -35.11 -67.35 37.99
CA LYS A 515 -34.37 -68.60 38.24
C LYS A 515 -32.85 -68.42 38.22
N ASP A 516 -32.37 -67.36 37.58
CA ASP A 516 -30.94 -67.03 37.51
C ASP A 516 -30.42 -66.32 38.77
N MET A 517 -31.31 -65.91 39.68
CA MET A 517 -30.96 -65.28 40.97
C MET A 517 -30.40 -66.32 41.94
N THR A 518 -29.14 -66.70 41.72
CA THR A 518 -28.45 -67.76 42.44
C THR A 518 -27.27 -67.23 43.26
N ARG A 519 -26.76 -68.08 44.17
CA ARG A 519 -25.48 -67.84 44.87
C ARG A 519 -24.34 -67.48 43.92
N ALA A 520 -24.23 -68.19 42.79
CA ALA A 520 -23.16 -67.97 41.82
C ALA A 520 -23.22 -66.58 41.18
N ALA A 521 -24.43 -66.08 40.90
CA ALA A 521 -24.62 -64.74 40.37
C ALA A 521 -24.20 -63.64 41.36
N CYS A 522 -24.49 -63.79 42.65
CA CYS A 522 -24.01 -62.87 43.69
C CYS A 522 -22.47 -62.84 43.78
N ILE A 523 -21.82 -64.00 43.73
CA ILE A 523 -20.34 -64.10 43.77
C ILE A 523 -19.72 -63.41 42.55
N LEU A 524 -20.25 -63.65 41.36
CA LEU A 524 -19.76 -63.05 40.12
C LEU A 524 -19.88 -61.51 40.14
N ASP A 525 -21.00 -60.97 40.65
CA ASP A 525 -21.18 -59.53 40.83
C ASP A 525 -20.06 -58.94 41.71
N TRP A 526 -19.74 -59.61 42.83
CA TRP A 526 -18.70 -59.15 43.76
C TRP A 526 -17.28 -59.30 43.21
N GLU A 527 -16.96 -60.40 42.50
CA GLU A 527 -15.67 -60.57 41.82
C GLU A 527 -15.41 -59.45 40.81
N ASN A 528 -16.43 -59.12 40.01
CA ASN A 528 -16.31 -58.05 39.02
C ASN A 528 -16.06 -56.69 39.66
N ARG A 529 -16.69 -56.43 40.81
CA ARG A 529 -16.59 -55.14 41.50
C ARG A 529 -15.30 -54.96 42.30
N PHE A 530 -14.91 -55.96 43.08
CA PHE A 530 -13.84 -55.84 44.08
C PHE A 530 -12.50 -56.47 43.67
N TYR A 531 -12.46 -57.16 42.53
CA TYR A 531 -11.23 -57.75 41.98
C TYR A 531 -10.92 -57.26 40.56
N ASN A 532 -11.88 -57.36 39.63
CA ASN A 532 -11.63 -57.04 38.21
C ASN A 532 -11.62 -55.53 37.92
N ALA A 533 -12.31 -54.70 38.71
CA ALA A 533 -12.40 -53.27 38.44
C ALA A 533 -11.02 -52.57 38.47
N GLN A 534 -10.83 -51.61 37.58
CA GLN A 534 -9.53 -50.97 37.29
C GLN A 534 -8.79 -50.46 38.54
N ARG A 535 -9.51 -49.89 39.50
CA ARG A 535 -8.93 -49.39 40.76
C ARG A 535 -8.30 -50.49 41.62
N TYR A 536 -8.86 -51.70 41.61
CA TYR A 536 -8.34 -52.85 42.35
C TYR A 536 -7.26 -53.59 41.57
N SER A 537 -7.41 -53.72 40.25
CA SER A 537 -6.46 -54.45 39.40
C SER A 537 -5.22 -53.65 39.01
N GLN A 538 -5.28 -52.31 38.95
CA GLN A 538 -4.15 -51.45 38.54
C GLN A 538 -3.50 -50.68 39.69
N PHE A 539 -4.20 -50.48 40.81
CA PHE A 539 -3.69 -49.66 41.91
C PHE A 539 -3.69 -50.43 43.24
N LEU A 540 -4.83 -51.00 43.67
CA LEU A 540 -5.02 -51.60 45.00
C LEU A 540 -4.94 -53.15 45.00
N VAL A 541 -3.86 -53.70 44.43
CA VAL A 541 -3.74 -55.16 44.19
C VAL A 541 -3.73 -55.97 45.48
N GLY A 542 -3.16 -55.43 46.58
CA GLY A 542 -3.18 -56.08 47.88
C GLY A 542 -4.59 -56.24 48.45
N VAL A 543 -5.44 -55.23 48.29
CA VAL A 543 -6.85 -55.25 48.71
C VAL A 543 -7.67 -56.21 47.83
N ALA A 544 -7.44 -56.17 46.52
CA ALA A 544 -8.11 -57.05 45.55
C ALA A 544 -7.90 -58.54 45.89
N LYS A 545 -6.65 -58.90 46.19
CA LYS A 545 -6.29 -60.29 46.53
C LYS A 545 -7.00 -60.78 47.79
N LEU A 546 -7.00 -59.98 48.86
CA LEU A 546 -7.65 -60.35 50.12
C LEU A 546 -9.15 -60.57 49.99
N PHE A 547 -9.84 -59.79 49.15
CA PHE A 547 -11.26 -59.98 48.90
C PHE A 547 -11.53 -61.21 48.04
N LYS A 548 -10.66 -61.51 47.06
CA LYS A 548 -10.80 -62.74 46.27
C LYS A 548 -10.65 -63.99 47.13
N ASP A 549 -9.66 -64.01 48.03
CA ASP A 549 -9.43 -65.14 48.93
C ASP A 549 -10.60 -65.35 49.92
N SER A 550 -11.36 -64.30 50.27
CA SER A 550 -12.50 -64.42 51.20
C SER A 550 -13.77 -64.99 50.54
N LEU A 551 -13.91 -64.89 49.22
CA LEU A 551 -15.02 -65.47 48.46
C LEU A 551 -15.03 -67.00 48.51
N GLU A 552 -13.87 -67.63 48.70
CA GLU A 552 -13.76 -69.10 48.88
C GLU A 552 -14.51 -69.58 50.13
N ASN A 553 -14.71 -68.70 51.12
CA ASN A 553 -15.33 -69.02 52.41
C ASN A 553 -16.76 -68.46 52.57
N CYS A 554 -17.43 -68.07 51.48
CA CYS A 554 -18.79 -67.53 51.55
C CYS A 554 -19.86 -68.64 51.75
N PRO A 555 -21.01 -68.36 52.41
CA PRO A 555 -22.01 -69.37 52.75
C PRO A 555 -22.49 -70.21 51.55
N GLU A 556 -22.67 -71.53 51.74
CA GLU A 556 -22.85 -72.48 50.62
C GLU A 556 -24.31 -72.79 50.24
N LYS A 557 -25.29 -72.50 51.11
CA LYS A 557 -26.69 -72.91 50.91
C LYS A 557 -27.28 -72.23 49.66
N ILE A 558 -27.91 -73.00 48.76
CA ILE A 558 -28.58 -72.50 47.55
C ILE A 558 -30.10 -72.35 47.75
N VAL A 559 -30.75 -71.57 46.87
CA VAL A 559 -32.21 -71.44 46.84
C VAL A 559 -32.83 -72.80 46.46
N PRO A 560 -33.83 -73.31 47.20
CA PRO A 560 -34.47 -74.59 46.88
C PRO A 560 -35.17 -74.56 45.50
N PRO A 561 -35.16 -75.67 44.73
CA PRO A 561 -35.91 -75.76 43.49
C PRO A 561 -37.42 -75.80 43.75
N CYS A 562 -38.21 -75.07 42.97
CA CYS A 562 -39.68 -75.05 43.08
C CYS A 562 -40.32 -76.11 42.17
N GLU A 563 -41.39 -76.75 42.65
CA GLU A 563 -42.23 -77.64 41.84
C GLU A 563 -43.03 -76.83 40.81
N LEU A 564 -42.93 -77.22 39.53
CA LEU A 564 -43.61 -76.56 38.42
C LEU A 564 -44.99 -77.18 38.18
N MET A 565 -45.97 -76.37 37.78
CA MET A 565 -47.30 -76.87 37.41
C MET A 565 -47.26 -77.75 36.14
N ASP A 566 -47.90 -78.92 36.18
CA ASP A 566 -47.97 -79.84 35.03
C ASP A 566 -48.80 -79.25 33.89
N ARG A 567 -48.10 -78.75 32.86
CA ARG A 567 -48.71 -78.11 31.68
C ARG A 567 -49.69 -79.01 30.94
N LYS A 568 -49.56 -80.35 31.03
CA LYS A 568 -50.44 -81.30 30.33
C LYS A 568 -51.86 -81.37 30.89
N LYS A 569 -52.09 -80.85 32.11
CA LYS A 569 -53.39 -80.91 32.80
C LYS A 569 -54.31 -79.74 32.46
N TYR A 570 -53.85 -78.75 31.70
CA TYR A 570 -54.57 -77.51 31.44
C TYR A 570 -54.60 -77.18 29.94
N PRO A 571 -55.63 -76.47 29.44
CA PRO A 571 -55.64 -75.97 28.07
C PRO A 571 -54.46 -75.03 27.79
N SER A 572 -53.97 -75.01 26.54
CA SER A 572 -52.82 -74.18 26.12
C SER A 572 -53.00 -72.69 26.44
N ASP A 573 -54.24 -72.20 26.43
CA ASP A 573 -54.53 -70.79 26.70
C ASP A 573 -54.20 -70.35 28.14
N ALA A 574 -53.99 -71.30 29.06
CA ALA A 574 -53.55 -71.04 30.43
C ALA A 574 -52.01 -70.92 30.58
N GLU A 575 -51.21 -71.13 29.53
CA GLU A 575 -49.74 -71.22 29.63
C GLU A 575 -49.09 -70.00 30.29
N LYS A 576 -49.55 -68.78 29.95
CA LYS A 576 -49.04 -67.55 30.56
C LYS A 576 -49.31 -67.47 32.06
N LEU A 577 -50.52 -67.84 32.48
CA LEU A 577 -50.90 -67.87 33.89
C LEU A 577 -50.10 -68.95 34.64
N LEU A 578 -49.84 -70.11 34.02
CA LEU A 578 -49.01 -71.16 34.61
C LEU A 578 -47.56 -70.72 34.81
N ASN A 579 -46.98 -69.97 33.87
CA ASN A 579 -45.65 -69.38 34.05
C ASN A 579 -45.62 -68.38 35.21
N GLU A 580 -46.62 -67.50 35.34
CA GLU A 580 -46.71 -66.54 36.45
C GLU A 580 -46.88 -67.24 37.80
N LEU A 581 -47.65 -68.33 37.87
CA LEU A 581 -47.79 -69.15 39.07
C LEU A 581 -46.47 -69.83 39.48
N ASP A 582 -45.68 -70.29 38.52
CA ASP A 582 -44.35 -70.84 38.78
C ASP A 582 -43.37 -69.76 39.23
N SER A 583 -43.39 -68.57 38.61
CA SER A 583 -42.61 -67.41 39.03
C SER A 583 -42.96 -66.96 40.45
N CYS A 584 -44.25 -66.93 40.81
CA CYS A 584 -44.68 -66.70 42.21
C CYS A 584 -44.04 -67.71 43.17
N SER A 585 -44.00 -69.00 42.78
CA SER A 585 -43.41 -70.06 43.60
C SER A 585 -41.90 -69.86 43.77
N ALA A 586 -41.19 -69.46 42.71
CA ALA A 586 -39.77 -69.11 42.77
C ALA A 586 -39.51 -67.88 43.65
N LEU A 587 -40.35 -66.85 43.56
CA LEU A 587 -40.27 -65.66 44.41
C LEU A 587 -40.44 -65.99 45.90
N PHE A 588 -41.36 -66.88 46.25
CA PHE A 588 -41.52 -67.35 47.63
C PHE A 588 -40.28 -68.10 48.13
N ALA A 589 -39.70 -68.98 47.31
CA ALA A 589 -38.47 -69.70 47.66
C ALA A 589 -37.26 -68.76 47.84
N ILE A 590 -37.13 -67.74 46.98
CA ILE A 590 -36.09 -66.70 47.11
C ILE A 590 -36.33 -65.89 48.39
N GLY A 591 -37.55 -65.45 48.65
CA GLY A 591 -37.91 -64.69 49.85
C GLY A 591 -37.60 -65.44 51.14
N GLN A 592 -37.98 -66.72 51.20
CA GLN A 592 -37.69 -67.60 52.33
C GLN A 592 -36.18 -67.86 52.48
N TRP A 593 -35.48 -68.17 51.39
CA TRP A 593 -34.04 -68.39 51.42
C TRP A 593 -33.29 -67.15 51.92
N MET A 594 -33.68 -65.96 51.46
CA MET A 594 -33.11 -64.70 51.92
C MET A 594 -33.37 -64.48 53.41
N GLU A 595 -34.58 -64.75 53.90
CA GLU A 595 -34.88 -64.62 55.33
C GLU A 595 -34.01 -65.57 56.19
N GLU A 596 -33.80 -66.80 55.73
CA GLU A 596 -32.96 -67.79 56.42
C GLU A 596 -31.46 -67.51 56.32
N GLN A 597 -30.98 -67.00 55.19
CA GLN A 597 -29.55 -66.92 54.87
C GLN A 597 -28.93 -65.53 55.02
N THR A 598 -29.73 -64.46 54.99
CA THR A 598 -29.23 -63.08 55.17
C THR A 598 -28.35 -62.92 56.42
N PRO A 599 -28.68 -63.50 57.60
CA PRO A 599 -27.82 -63.39 58.77
C PRO A 599 -26.42 -64.00 58.55
N GLN A 600 -26.32 -65.17 57.93
CA GLN A 600 -25.04 -65.85 57.69
C GLN A 600 -24.18 -65.07 56.68
N TRP A 601 -24.78 -64.58 55.60
CA TRP A 601 -24.10 -63.74 54.62
C TRP A 601 -23.67 -62.40 55.20
N SER A 602 -24.51 -61.79 56.06
CA SER A 602 -24.17 -60.55 56.75
C SER A 602 -23.02 -60.74 57.73
N THR A 603 -22.99 -61.87 58.45
CA THR A 603 -21.86 -62.23 59.31
C THR A 603 -20.59 -62.41 58.49
N TRP A 604 -20.62 -63.20 57.41
CA TRP A 604 -19.45 -63.37 56.53
C TRP A 604 -18.95 -62.04 55.96
N TRP A 605 -19.84 -61.21 55.43
CA TRP A 605 -19.48 -59.90 54.87
C TRP A 605 -18.87 -59.00 55.94
N ASN A 606 -19.50 -58.89 57.12
CA ASN A 606 -19.00 -58.04 58.20
C ASN A 606 -17.64 -58.53 58.76
N THR A 607 -17.40 -59.84 58.79
CA THR A 607 -16.08 -60.42 59.14
C THR A 607 -15.04 -60.12 58.06
N THR A 608 -15.44 -60.11 56.80
CA THR A 608 -14.56 -59.90 55.64
C THR A 608 -14.20 -58.42 55.43
N THR A 609 -15.17 -57.51 55.53
CA THR A 609 -15.04 -56.10 55.11
C THR A 609 -15.13 -55.07 56.24
N GLY A 610 -15.34 -55.48 57.50
CA GLY A 610 -14.96 -54.63 58.64
C GLY A 610 -16.04 -53.86 59.42
N ASN A 611 -17.24 -54.41 59.62
CA ASN A 611 -18.13 -53.92 60.71
C ASN A 611 -18.00 -54.71 62.02
N GLY A 612 -17.16 -55.76 62.06
CA GLY A 612 -16.84 -56.50 63.28
C GLY A 612 -15.70 -55.86 64.09
N VAL A 613 -15.72 -56.07 65.42
CA VAL A 613 -14.57 -55.80 66.29
C VAL A 613 -13.83 -57.12 66.51
N PRO A 614 -12.54 -57.26 66.15
CA PRO A 614 -11.65 -56.27 65.54
C PRO A 614 -11.83 -56.08 64.01
N PRO A 615 -11.42 -54.92 63.44
CA PRO A 615 -11.55 -54.63 62.02
C PRO A 615 -10.78 -55.64 61.14
N SER A 616 -11.34 -55.94 59.97
CA SER A 616 -10.77 -56.90 59.03
C SER A 616 -9.47 -56.41 58.42
N GLU A 617 -8.68 -57.35 57.89
CA GLU A 617 -7.37 -57.05 57.28
C GLU A 617 -7.49 -56.09 56.09
N ILE A 618 -8.62 -56.14 55.36
CA ILE A 618 -8.93 -55.24 54.24
C ILE A 618 -9.06 -53.78 54.72
N MET A 619 -9.83 -53.54 55.79
CA MET A 619 -10.04 -52.18 56.31
C MET A 619 -8.78 -51.63 56.98
N LYS A 620 -8.00 -52.47 57.68
CA LYS A 620 -6.70 -52.06 58.23
C LYS A 620 -5.75 -51.58 57.14
N LYS A 621 -5.71 -52.27 55.98
CA LYS A 621 -4.89 -51.87 54.83
C LYS A 621 -5.38 -50.58 54.18
N LEU A 622 -6.69 -50.43 53.98
CA LEU A 622 -7.26 -49.18 53.44
C LEU A 622 -7.02 -47.98 54.36
N GLN A 623 -7.17 -48.15 55.68
CA GLN A 623 -6.91 -47.09 56.65
C GLN A 623 -5.43 -46.71 56.71
N ALA A 624 -4.51 -47.68 56.66
CA ALA A 624 -3.07 -47.41 56.60
C ALA A 624 -2.67 -46.67 55.30
N LEU A 625 -3.32 -46.99 54.18
CA LEU A 625 -3.16 -46.29 52.91
C LEU A 625 -3.69 -44.84 53.00
N GLU A 626 -4.84 -44.61 53.62
CA GLU A 626 -5.44 -43.27 53.79
C GLU A 626 -4.62 -42.35 54.72
N GLU A 627 -4.12 -42.88 55.84
CA GLU A 627 -3.28 -42.14 56.80
C GLU A 627 -1.96 -41.67 56.15
N SER A 628 -1.38 -42.50 55.29
CA SER A 628 -0.16 -42.16 54.57
C SER A 628 -0.40 -41.11 53.47
N VAL A 629 -1.55 -41.14 52.79
CA VAL A 629 -1.95 -40.08 51.84
C VAL A 629 -2.14 -38.74 52.55
N ARG A 630 -2.76 -38.72 53.74
CA ARG A 630 -2.91 -37.48 54.54
C ARG A 630 -1.58 -36.88 54.96
N ALA A 631 -0.57 -37.71 55.23
CA ALA A 631 0.79 -37.25 55.55
C ALA A 631 1.52 -36.67 54.32
N TRP A 632 1.20 -37.12 53.10
CA TRP A 632 1.86 -36.75 51.85
C TRP A 632 1.35 -35.43 51.23
N THR A 633 0.03 -35.18 51.23
CA THR A 633 -0.61 -34.06 50.50
C THR A 633 0.02 -32.68 50.73
N PRO A 634 0.34 -32.26 51.98
CA PRO A 634 0.97 -30.97 52.25
C PRO A 634 2.32 -30.75 51.54
N TYR A 635 3.11 -31.81 51.38
CA TYR A 635 4.43 -31.76 50.73
C TYR A 635 4.31 -31.66 49.21
N ALA A 636 3.37 -32.40 48.61
CA ALA A 636 3.18 -32.43 47.16
C ALA A 636 2.60 -31.11 46.61
N ASP A 637 1.59 -30.57 47.28
CA ASP A 637 0.98 -29.29 46.90
C ASP A 637 2.00 -28.15 46.99
N ALA A 638 2.80 -28.13 48.06
CA ALA A 638 3.87 -27.15 48.21
C ALA A 638 4.95 -27.30 47.14
N ALA A 639 5.39 -28.52 46.81
CA ALA A 639 6.38 -28.75 45.76
C ALA A 639 5.90 -28.23 44.40
N LYS A 640 4.63 -28.51 44.03
CA LYS A 640 4.03 -28.03 42.77
C LYS A 640 3.93 -26.51 42.70
N SER A 641 3.52 -25.87 43.80
CA SER A 641 3.44 -24.41 43.89
C SER A 641 4.82 -23.74 43.83
N ILE A 642 5.84 -24.32 44.48
CA ILE A 642 7.23 -23.85 44.38
C ILE A 642 7.77 -24.00 42.94
N ALA A 643 7.53 -25.12 42.26
CA ALA A 643 7.96 -25.32 40.87
C ALA A 643 7.33 -24.29 39.90
N SER A 644 6.03 -24.01 40.08
CA SER A 644 5.31 -22.99 39.30
C SER A 644 5.87 -21.58 39.56
N ALA A 645 6.16 -21.26 40.84
CA ALA A 645 6.81 -20.02 41.21
C ALA A 645 8.22 -19.90 40.58
N MET A 646 9.02 -20.98 40.53
CA MET A 646 10.33 -20.95 39.85
C MET A 646 10.22 -20.58 38.38
N GLN A 647 9.27 -21.18 37.66
CA GLN A 647 9.07 -20.91 36.24
C GLN A 647 8.68 -19.43 36.00
N ARG A 648 7.72 -18.91 36.76
CA ARG A 648 7.27 -17.51 36.64
C ARG A 648 8.37 -16.53 37.08
N GLY A 649 9.11 -16.85 38.14
CA GLY A 649 10.25 -16.06 38.62
C GLY A 649 11.33 -15.91 37.54
N ARG A 650 11.68 -17.00 36.85
CA ARG A 650 12.63 -16.97 35.71
C ARG A 650 12.14 -16.08 34.57
N GLN A 651 10.85 -16.15 34.22
CA GLN A 651 10.28 -15.29 33.18
C GLN A 651 10.36 -13.81 33.55
N VAL A 652 10.03 -13.46 34.79
CA VAL A 652 10.14 -12.08 35.28
C VAL A 652 11.59 -11.61 35.30
N ASP A 653 12.53 -12.43 35.79
CA ASP A 653 13.96 -12.10 35.80
C ASP A 653 14.53 -11.89 34.38
N LEU A 654 14.12 -12.70 33.40
CA LEU A 654 14.50 -12.51 31.99
C LEU A 654 13.95 -11.19 31.43
N ILE A 655 12.68 -10.87 31.71
CA ILE A 655 12.07 -9.62 31.27
C ILE A 655 12.76 -8.41 31.93
N ASP A 656 13.07 -8.51 33.23
CA ASP A 656 13.73 -7.45 33.98
C ASP A 656 15.17 -7.24 33.47
N LYS A 657 15.93 -8.31 33.19
CA LYS A 657 17.27 -8.22 32.58
C LYS A 657 17.26 -7.57 31.21
N GLU A 658 16.34 -7.97 30.35
CA GLU A 658 16.15 -7.36 29.02
C GLU A 658 15.76 -5.88 29.14
N GLN A 659 14.82 -5.55 30.04
CA GLN A 659 14.41 -4.18 30.33
C GLN A 659 15.58 -3.33 30.85
N SER A 660 16.42 -3.87 31.74
CA SER A 660 17.63 -3.20 32.24
C SER A 660 18.69 -3.00 31.15
N SER A 661 18.83 -3.96 30.23
CA SER A 661 19.73 -3.81 29.07
C SER A 661 19.23 -2.69 28.16
N ARG A 662 17.94 -2.68 27.81
CA ARG A 662 17.33 -1.60 27.02
C ARG A 662 17.45 -0.23 27.69
N GLN A 663 17.28 -0.16 29.01
CA GLN A 663 17.48 1.06 29.78
C GLN A 663 18.94 1.53 29.69
N SER A 664 19.92 0.63 29.81
CA SER A 664 21.35 0.96 29.71
C SER A 664 21.73 1.50 28.33
N VAL A 665 21.16 0.93 27.26
CA VAL A 665 21.28 1.46 25.90
C VAL A 665 20.66 2.85 25.80
N ALA A 666 19.44 3.03 26.31
CA ALA A 666 18.74 4.32 26.28
C ALA A 666 19.48 5.40 27.07
N ASP A 667 20.10 5.06 28.21
CA ASP A 667 20.90 5.99 29.01
C ASP A 667 22.17 6.41 28.25
N SER A 668 22.78 5.50 27.47
CA SER A 668 23.95 5.81 26.63
C SER A 668 23.60 6.65 25.39
N LEU A 669 22.33 6.66 24.98
CA LEU A 669 21.80 7.48 23.90
C LEU A 669 21.30 8.86 24.38
N ASP A 670 21.17 9.09 25.68
CA ASP A 670 20.45 10.24 26.25
C ASP A 670 20.94 11.60 25.69
N ALA A 671 22.24 11.77 25.54
CA ALA A 671 22.83 13.00 24.99
C ALA A 671 22.30 13.33 23.58
N LEU A 672 22.04 12.31 22.75
CA LEU A 672 21.60 12.47 21.36
C LEU A 672 20.16 12.99 21.23
N LYS A 673 19.35 12.97 22.30
CA LYS A 673 18.01 13.60 22.31
C LYS A 673 18.06 15.09 21.98
N THR A 674 19.20 15.74 22.24
CA THR A 674 19.38 17.18 22.01
C THR A 674 19.72 17.52 20.56
N LEU A 675 19.96 16.53 19.69
CA LEU A 675 20.31 16.76 18.28
C LEU A 675 19.27 17.59 17.52
N ARG A 676 17.98 17.42 17.81
CA ARG A 676 16.93 18.27 17.22
C ARG A 676 17.09 19.74 17.60
N ARG A 677 17.41 20.03 18.86
CA ARG A 677 17.63 21.41 19.31
C ARG A 677 18.88 22.01 18.68
N LEU A 678 19.93 21.22 18.52
CA LEU A 678 21.14 21.62 17.79
C LEU A 678 20.81 21.97 16.34
N ALA A 679 20.12 21.10 15.60
CA ALA A 679 19.72 21.34 14.22
C ALA A 679 18.85 22.60 14.06
N GLU A 680 17.87 22.80 14.94
CA GLU A 680 17.03 24.00 14.97
C GLU A 680 17.83 25.28 15.31
N ALA A 681 18.80 25.19 16.21
CA ALA A 681 19.64 26.32 16.59
C ALA A 681 20.64 26.72 15.50
N GLU A 682 21.28 25.75 14.83
CA GLU A 682 22.15 26.00 13.68
C GLU A 682 21.35 26.62 12.52
N THR A 683 20.14 26.10 12.25
CA THR A 683 19.23 26.67 11.24
C THR A 683 18.85 28.12 11.58
N ARG A 684 18.50 28.39 12.85
CA ARG A 684 18.19 29.73 13.33
C ARG A 684 19.36 30.69 13.13
N SER A 685 20.54 30.29 13.60
CA SER A 685 21.76 31.09 13.46
C SER A 685 22.08 31.35 11.98
N ALA A 686 21.85 30.37 11.11
CA ALA A 686 22.04 30.49 9.66
C ALA A 686 21.16 31.59 9.08
N ILE A 687 19.88 31.56 9.38
CA ILE A 687 18.93 32.51 8.80
C ILE A 687 19.12 33.92 9.35
N GLU A 688 19.31 34.06 10.66
CA GLU A 688 19.46 35.38 11.28
C GLU A 688 20.79 36.04 10.91
N GLY A 689 21.89 35.26 10.85
CA GLY A 689 23.21 35.78 10.49
C GLY A 689 23.40 36.05 8.99
N LEU A 690 22.66 35.37 8.11
CA LEU A 690 22.82 35.51 6.66
C LEU A 690 21.76 36.41 6.00
N SER A 691 20.74 36.87 6.72
CA SER A 691 19.61 37.63 6.14
C SER A 691 20.06 38.79 5.23
N THR A 692 21.06 39.58 5.62
CA THR A 692 21.57 40.69 4.80
C THR A 692 22.32 40.23 3.55
N ARG A 693 23.08 39.14 3.64
CA ARG A 693 23.77 38.55 2.47
C ARG A 693 22.77 37.91 1.50
N MET A 694 21.73 37.28 2.04
CA MET A 694 20.63 36.73 1.26
C MET A 694 19.90 37.82 0.47
N GLU A 695 19.64 38.98 1.08
CA GLU A 695 19.05 40.13 0.38
C GLU A 695 19.91 40.54 -0.83
N LYS A 696 21.21 40.74 -0.60
CA LYS A 696 22.18 41.09 -1.66
C LYS A 696 22.15 40.07 -2.81
N PHE A 697 22.28 38.78 -2.51
CA PHE A 697 22.29 37.76 -3.56
C PHE A 697 20.95 37.60 -4.25
N LEU A 698 19.83 37.76 -3.53
CA LEU A 698 18.50 37.71 -4.14
C LEU A 698 18.31 38.84 -5.15
N ASP A 699 18.75 40.06 -4.81
CA ASP A 699 18.72 41.20 -5.73
C ASP A 699 19.59 40.96 -6.98
N GLU A 700 20.73 40.28 -6.82
CA GLU A 700 21.61 39.93 -7.95
C GLU A 700 21.01 38.86 -8.88
N ILE A 701 20.28 37.88 -8.35
CA ILE A 701 19.81 36.71 -9.14
C ILE A 701 18.34 36.77 -9.56
N TYR A 702 17.52 37.61 -8.91
CA TYR A 702 16.08 37.70 -9.15
C TYR A 702 15.65 39.11 -9.55
N VAL A 703 14.77 39.22 -10.55
CA VAL A 703 14.20 40.52 -10.99
C VAL A 703 12.88 40.72 -10.25
N SER A 704 12.85 41.57 -9.23
CA SER A 704 11.61 41.90 -8.52
C SER A 704 11.09 43.30 -8.87
N GLU A 705 9.93 43.35 -9.52
CA GLU A 705 9.21 44.60 -9.77
C GLU A 705 8.29 45.01 -8.61
N LYS A 706 7.83 44.04 -7.80
CA LYS A 706 6.79 44.26 -6.77
C LYS A 706 7.24 43.79 -5.38
N LEU A 707 7.55 42.51 -5.20
CA LEU A 707 7.85 41.94 -3.87
C LEU A 707 9.35 41.98 -3.56
N LYS A 708 9.80 42.89 -2.71
CA LYS A 708 11.21 42.97 -2.27
C LYS A 708 11.41 42.21 -0.96
N PHE A 709 12.51 41.46 -0.86
CA PHE A 709 12.92 40.88 0.41
C PHE A 709 13.26 41.99 1.41
N LYS A 710 12.95 41.78 2.69
CA LYS A 710 13.25 42.73 3.77
C LYS A 710 14.05 42.09 4.87
N SER A 711 13.67 40.89 5.29
CA SER A 711 14.43 40.12 6.27
C SER A 711 13.98 38.66 6.33
N ALA A 712 14.82 37.81 6.88
CA ALA A 712 14.46 36.46 7.30
C ALA A 712 14.83 36.26 8.78
N HIS A 713 13.90 35.70 9.55
CA HIS A 713 14.09 35.42 10.98
C HIS A 713 13.45 34.09 11.36
N PHE A 714 13.84 33.53 12.49
CA PHE A 714 13.24 32.30 13.02
C PHE A 714 12.23 32.61 14.13
N GLU A 715 11.00 32.13 14.01
CA GLU A 715 9.95 32.25 15.02
C GLU A 715 9.62 30.86 15.61
N LYS A 716 9.58 30.73 16.95
CA LYS A 716 9.46 29.42 17.66
C LYS A 716 8.24 28.57 17.27
N LYS A 717 7.12 29.16 16.86
CA LYS A 717 5.87 28.43 16.54
C LYS A 717 5.65 28.21 15.05
N THR A 718 6.23 29.06 14.22
CA THR A 718 5.93 29.19 12.79
C THR A 718 7.14 28.91 11.90
N GLY A 719 8.31 28.65 12.50
CA GLY A 719 9.54 28.33 11.79
C GLY A 719 10.20 29.56 11.17
N VAL A 720 10.84 29.36 10.01
CA VAL A 720 11.51 30.45 9.29
C VAL A 720 10.47 31.35 8.65
N ARG A 721 10.50 32.63 9.00
CA ARG A 721 9.60 33.66 8.50
C ARG A 721 10.38 34.63 7.64
N VAL A 722 9.92 34.79 6.41
CA VAL A 722 10.52 35.71 5.47
C VAL A 722 9.59 36.90 5.31
N ARG A 723 10.11 38.09 5.56
CA ARG A 723 9.37 39.33 5.40
C ARG A 723 9.67 39.91 4.02
N GLY A 724 8.61 40.15 3.27
CA GLY A 724 8.65 40.86 2.00
C GLY A 724 7.93 42.20 2.11
N GLY A 725 8.16 43.11 1.17
CA GLY A 725 7.44 44.38 1.09
C GLY A 725 7.22 44.83 -0.35
N PHE A 726 6.07 45.45 -0.60
CA PHE A 726 5.73 46.09 -1.87
C PHE A 726 6.19 47.54 -1.96
N ASP A 727 6.50 48.14 -0.81
CA ASP A 727 7.03 49.49 -0.64
C ASP A 727 7.98 49.50 0.58
N ALA A 728 8.59 50.64 0.88
CA ALA A 728 9.46 50.83 2.03
C ALA A 728 8.73 50.61 3.38
N GLU A 729 7.45 50.96 3.46
CA GLU A 729 6.68 50.98 4.72
C GLU A 729 5.88 49.69 4.98
N ILE A 730 5.58 48.90 3.96
CA ILE A 730 4.72 47.72 4.08
C ILE A 730 5.56 46.45 4.23
N ARG A 731 5.33 45.69 5.29
CA ARG A 731 5.91 44.36 5.51
C ARG A 731 4.84 43.29 5.63
N ILE A 732 5.00 42.22 4.87
CA ILE A 732 4.13 41.04 4.88
C ILE A 732 4.96 39.77 5.05
N ASP A 733 4.31 38.66 5.35
CA ASP A 733 4.96 37.36 5.16
C ASP A 733 5.07 37.08 3.66
N ALA A 734 6.29 37.00 3.16
CA ALA A 734 6.58 36.81 1.75
C ALA A 734 6.03 35.47 1.26
N THR A 735 5.99 34.43 2.11
CA THR A 735 5.53 33.09 1.71
C THR A 735 4.05 33.03 1.33
N LEU A 736 3.25 34.00 1.77
CA LEU A 736 1.82 34.08 1.44
C LEU A 736 1.54 34.57 0.02
N VAL A 737 2.50 35.25 -0.61
CA VAL A 737 2.32 35.89 -1.93
C VAL A 737 3.42 35.55 -2.92
N ALA A 738 4.54 34.99 -2.45
CA ALA A 738 5.66 34.57 -3.29
C ALA A 738 5.27 33.36 -4.13
N ASN A 739 5.61 33.44 -5.42
CA ASN A 739 5.52 32.27 -6.29
C ASN A 739 6.70 31.30 -6.02
N THR A 740 6.61 30.09 -6.57
CA THR A 740 7.63 29.06 -6.42
C THR A 740 9.01 29.52 -6.92
N SER A 741 9.07 30.30 -8.02
CA SER A 741 10.34 30.81 -8.55
C SER A 741 11.03 31.76 -7.56
N TRP A 742 10.29 32.60 -6.85
CA TRP A 742 10.84 33.51 -5.84
C TRP A 742 11.37 32.75 -4.62
N ILE A 743 10.65 31.73 -4.15
CA ILE A 743 11.10 30.87 -3.03
C ILE A 743 12.39 30.14 -3.41
N ARG A 744 12.47 29.59 -4.63
CA ARG A 744 13.70 28.94 -5.13
C ARG A 744 14.87 29.91 -5.27
N ALA A 745 14.60 31.14 -5.72
CA ALA A 745 15.61 32.19 -5.75
C ALA A 745 16.15 32.52 -4.36
N LEU A 746 15.27 32.62 -3.37
CA LEU A 746 15.65 32.84 -1.98
C LEU A 746 16.54 31.72 -1.44
N LEU A 747 16.25 30.46 -1.77
CA LEU A 747 17.08 29.32 -1.38
C LEU A 747 18.45 29.34 -2.07
N TRP A 748 18.53 29.73 -3.34
CA TRP A 748 19.82 29.98 -3.99
C TRP A 748 20.61 31.10 -3.32
N ALA A 749 19.95 32.20 -2.98
CA ALA A 749 20.58 33.29 -2.25
C ALA A 749 21.14 32.83 -0.90
N PHE A 750 20.42 31.93 -0.21
CA PHE A 750 20.91 31.26 1.00
C PHE A 750 22.16 30.40 0.73
N ILE A 751 22.16 29.53 -0.29
CA ILE A 751 23.32 28.69 -0.65
C ILE A 751 24.57 29.56 -0.91
N LEU A 752 24.41 30.64 -1.68
CA LEU A 752 25.51 31.56 -1.99
C LEU A 752 25.99 32.31 -0.75
N ALA A 753 25.07 32.73 0.13
CA ALA A 753 25.39 33.39 1.38
C ALA A 753 26.20 32.48 2.32
N VAL A 754 25.80 31.21 2.46
CA VAL A 754 26.54 30.22 3.26
C VAL A 754 27.94 30.00 2.65
N ARG A 755 28.04 29.87 1.32
CA ARG A 755 29.34 29.68 0.65
C ARG A 755 30.26 30.88 0.84
N GLU A 756 29.77 32.11 0.61
CA GLU A 756 30.56 33.34 0.78
C GLU A 756 31.09 33.47 2.21
N GLU A 757 30.23 33.26 3.21
CA GLU A 757 30.62 33.27 4.62
C GLU A 757 31.66 32.17 4.92
N ALA A 758 31.51 30.97 4.37
CA ALA A 758 32.45 29.87 4.56
C ALA A 758 33.83 30.18 3.97
N VAL A 759 33.89 30.72 2.74
CA VAL A 759 35.14 31.12 2.10
C VAL A 759 35.85 32.21 2.90
N GLU A 760 35.12 33.21 3.39
CA GLU A 760 35.69 34.26 4.25
C GLU A 760 36.28 33.70 5.55
N HIS A 761 35.58 32.78 6.22
CA HIS A 761 36.08 32.17 7.46
C HIS A 761 37.29 31.25 7.24
N LEU A 762 37.35 30.57 6.09
CA LEU A 762 38.47 29.69 5.72
C LEU A 762 39.68 30.46 5.17
N GLY A 763 39.48 31.72 4.76
CA GLY A 763 40.51 32.58 4.16
C GLY A 763 40.82 32.28 2.68
N ALA A 764 40.37 31.14 2.15
CA ALA A 764 40.50 30.75 0.74
C ALA A 764 39.44 29.71 0.34
N ASP A 765 39.05 29.71 -0.94
CA ASP A 765 38.17 28.68 -1.51
C ASP A 765 39.01 27.46 -1.95
N THR A 766 39.12 26.45 -1.08
CA THR A 766 39.90 25.23 -1.33
C THR A 766 39.17 24.21 -2.19
N PHE A 767 37.87 24.37 -2.40
CA PHE A 767 37.02 23.49 -3.20
C PHE A 767 36.14 24.32 -4.17
N PRO A 768 36.74 24.96 -5.20
CA PRO A 768 36.02 25.84 -6.12
C PRO A 768 35.26 25.05 -7.19
N LEU A 769 34.34 24.18 -6.78
CA LEU A 769 33.47 23.37 -7.64
C LEU A 769 32.00 23.55 -7.27
N ILE A 770 31.17 23.86 -8.26
CA ILE A 770 29.70 23.82 -8.16
C ILE A 770 29.16 22.92 -9.27
N VAL A 771 28.24 22.02 -8.92
CA VAL A 771 27.57 21.13 -9.87
C VAL A 771 26.07 21.41 -9.87
N LEU A 772 25.51 21.64 -11.06
CA LEU A 772 24.15 22.10 -11.26
C LEU A 772 23.39 21.15 -12.20
N ASP A 773 22.33 20.52 -11.69
CA ASP A 773 21.46 19.66 -12.48
C ASP A 773 20.24 20.41 -12.98
N ASP A 774 20.14 20.59 -14.30
CA ASP A 774 19.07 21.34 -14.98
C ASP A 774 18.70 22.67 -14.27
N PRO A 775 19.68 23.58 -14.01
CA PRO A 775 19.45 24.79 -13.21
C PRO A 775 18.39 25.72 -13.80
N GLN A 776 18.12 25.65 -15.10
CA GLN A 776 17.06 26.39 -15.78
C GLN A 776 15.65 26.10 -15.24
N ALA A 777 15.43 24.92 -14.63
CA ALA A 777 14.14 24.55 -14.03
C ALA A 777 13.88 25.29 -12.71
N THR A 778 14.90 25.91 -12.14
CA THR A 778 14.80 26.67 -10.88
C THR A 778 14.04 27.98 -11.07
N PHE A 779 14.25 28.65 -12.21
CA PHE A 779 13.83 30.03 -12.43
C PHE A 779 12.89 30.16 -13.65
N ASP A 780 11.88 31.01 -13.52
CA ASP A 780 11.08 31.46 -14.66
C ASP A 780 11.97 32.19 -15.69
N VAL A 781 11.51 32.23 -16.95
CA VAL A 781 12.28 32.76 -18.10
C VAL A 781 12.86 34.16 -17.84
N ASN A 782 12.11 35.01 -17.13
CA ASN A 782 12.49 36.40 -16.83
C ASN A 782 13.70 36.54 -15.89
N HIS A 783 14.05 35.50 -15.13
CA HIS A 783 15.11 35.56 -14.12
C HIS A 783 16.38 34.81 -14.53
N ARG A 784 16.30 33.93 -15.53
CA ARG A 784 17.43 33.13 -16.04
C ARG A 784 18.64 33.98 -16.42
N HIS A 785 18.41 35.17 -17.00
CA HIS A 785 19.47 36.09 -17.39
C HIS A 785 20.34 36.54 -16.20
N ARG A 786 19.71 36.99 -15.10
CA ARG A 786 20.42 37.41 -13.87
C ARG A 786 21.16 36.24 -13.22
N TRP A 787 20.53 35.07 -13.21
CA TRP A 787 21.17 33.87 -12.71
C TRP A 787 22.46 33.53 -13.47
N ILE A 788 22.42 33.56 -14.81
CA ILE A 788 23.60 33.33 -15.65
C ILE A 788 24.68 34.40 -15.39
N GLN A 789 24.32 35.69 -15.30
CA GLN A 789 25.27 36.75 -14.97
C GLN A 789 26.01 36.48 -13.65
N ARG A 790 25.29 36.01 -12.63
CA ARG A 790 25.89 35.61 -11.35
C ARG A 790 26.85 34.42 -11.52
N MET A 791 26.49 33.41 -12.31
CA MET A 791 27.37 32.29 -12.61
C MET A 791 28.67 32.74 -13.28
N VAL A 792 28.58 33.64 -14.26
CA VAL A 792 29.75 34.24 -14.92
C VAL A 792 30.61 35.04 -13.93
N ALA A 793 29.99 35.79 -13.01
CA ALA A 793 30.72 36.50 -11.97
C ALA A 793 31.48 35.54 -11.04
N MET A 794 30.89 34.39 -10.70
CA MET A 794 31.55 33.35 -9.89
C MET A 794 32.70 32.66 -10.64
N GLN A 795 32.66 32.54 -11.98
CA GLN A 795 33.80 32.00 -12.73
C GLN A 795 35.01 32.95 -12.73
N LYS A 796 34.75 34.25 -12.59
CA LYS A 796 35.77 35.32 -12.59
C LYS A 796 36.32 35.64 -11.19
N SER A 797 35.86 34.96 -10.14
CA SER A 797 36.44 35.13 -8.80
C SER A 797 37.88 34.63 -8.73
N ASP A 798 38.57 34.90 -7.63
CA ASP A 798 39.90 34.35 -7.35
C ASP A 798 39.88 33.49 -6.07
N PRO A 799 40.06 32.17 -6.16
CA PRO A 799 40.14 31.39 -7.39
C PRO A 799 38.79 31.30 -8.12
N GLY A 800 38.83 31.17 -9.45
CA GLY A 800 37.61 31.12 -10.27
C GLY A 800 36.88 29.79 -10.11
N LEU A 801 35.57 29.84 -9.84
CA LEU A 801 34.75 28.63 -9.64
C LEU A 801 34.65 27.80 -10.92
N GLN A 802 34.91 26.50 -10.79
CA GLN A 802 34.57 25.50 -11.79
C GLN A 802 33.09 25.16 -11.67
N ILE A 803 32.33 25.35 -12.75
CA ILE A 803 30.88 25.11 -12.76
C ILE A 803 30.57 24.02 -13.78
N LEU A 804 29.95 22.93 -13.32
CA LEU A 804 29.45 21.86 -14.17
C LEU A 804 27.93 21.97 -14.28
N ILE A 805 27.42 22.15 -15.49
CA ILE A 805 26.01 22.35 -15.79
C ILE A 805 25.53 21.20 -16.65
N THR A 806 24.44 20.56 -16.27
CA THR A 806 23.63 19.76 -17.20
C THR A 806 22.39 20.58 -17.57
N ALA A 807 22.05 20.60 -18.86
CA ALA A 807 20.86 21.29 -19.33
C ALA A 807 20.27 20.57 -20.57
N HIS A 808 18.99 20.83 -20.84
CA HIS A 808 18.32 20.40 -22.07
C HIS A 808 17.58 21.53 -22.78
N ASP A 809 17.47 22.71 -22.15
CA ASP A 809 16.76 23.89 -22.65
C ASP A 809 17.65 24.74 -23.57
N GLU A 810 17.36 24.73 -24.86
CA GLU A 810 18.15 25.45 -25.88
C GLU A 810 18.16 26.99 -25.67
N PRO A 811 17.05 27.65 -25.32
CA PRO A 811 17.06 29.08 -24.96
C PRO A 811 18.05 29.40 -23.84
N PHE A 812 18.07 28.61 -22.75
CA PHE A 812 19.02 28.79 -21.66
C PHE A 812 20.48 28.56 -22.11
N LEU A 813 20.74 27.52 -22.89
CA LEU A 813 22.07 27.26 -23.45
C LEU A 813 22.57 28.41 -24.34
N ASN A 814 21.69 29.00 -25.14
CA ASN A 814 22.02 30.17 -25.97
C ASN A 814 22.30 31.41 -25.12
N GLN A 815 21.54 31.63 -24.04
CA GLN A 815 21.81 32.73 -23.10
C GLN A 815 23.18 32.58 -22.42
N LEU A 816 23.61 31.37 -22.06
CA LEU A 816 24.96 31.12 -21.52
C LEU A 816 26.05 31.59 -22.50
N ASN A 817 25.89 31.29 -23.79
CA ASN A 817 26.83 31.71 -24.83
C ASN A 817 26.84 33.25 -25.00
N HIS A 818 25.66 33.87 -25.05
CA HIS A 818 25.54 35.32 -25.21
C HIS A 818 26.15 36.12 -24.05
N LEU A 819 26.08 35.58 -22.82
CA LEU A 819 26.66 36.19 -21.63
C LEU A 819 28.13 35.80 -21.39
N ALA A 820 28.77 35.15 -22.37
CA ALA A 820 30.17 34.75 -22.33
C ALA A 820 30.54 33.87 -21.13
N PHE A 821 29.69 32.89 -20.79
CA PHE A 821 30.04 31.83 -19.86
C PHE A 821 31.26 31.04 -20.38
N GLN A 822 32.28 30.89 -19.54
CA GLN A 822 33.52 30.23 -19.93
C GLN A 822 33.47 28.75 -19.55
N GLY A 823 33.33 27.86 -20.51
CA GLY A 823 33.31 26.43 -20.23
C GLY A 823 33.23 25.59 -21.49
N ARG A 824 33.65 24.34 -21.37
CA ARG A 824 33.58 23.36 -22.46
C ARG A 824 32.13 22.98 -22.70
N ARG A 825 31.68 23.02 -23.95
CA ARG A 825 30.32 22.57 -24.32
C ARG A 825 30.42 21.17 -24.90
N ALA A 826 29.68 20.24 -24.30
CA ALA A 826 29.66 18.86 -24.75
C ALA A 826 28.23 18.34 -24.86
N HIS A 827 28.01 17.46 -25.85
CA HIS A 827 26.75 16.75 -25.99
C HIS A 827 26.82 15.41 -25.28
N ILE A 828 25.76 15.07 -24.54
CA ILE A 828 25.63 13.82 -23.80
C ILE A 828 24.48 12.96 -24.33
N ALA A 829 24.75 11.67 -24.53
CA ALA A 829 23.76 10.67 -24.92
C ALA A 829 23.81 9.45 -23.99
N ALA A 830 22.65 8.79 -23.85
CA ALA A 830 22.45 7.66 -22.94
C ALA A 830 23.49 6.56 -23.10
N ALA A 831 23.74 5.84 -22.01
CA ALA A 831 24.62 4.67 -22.03
C ALA A 831 24.07 3.63 -22.99
N ALA A 832 24.95 3.12 -23.85
CA ALA A 832 24.59 2.15 -24.87
C ALA A 832 25.53 0.95 -24.79
N GLN A 833 25.01 -0.20 -25.23
CA GLN A 833 25.67 -1.50 -25.07
C GLN A 833 26.97 -1.60 -25.88
N ASP A 834 27.04 -0.83 -26.95
CA ASP A 834 28.15 -0.72 -27.88
C ASP A 834 29.34 -0.01 -27.20
N LEU A 835 29.12 1.15 -26.57
CA LEU A 835 30.17 1.90 -25.87
C LEU A 835 30.45 1.40 -24.46
N GLY A 836 29.52 0.66 -23.86
CA GLY A 836 29.62 0.22 -22.48
C GLY A 836 29.22 1.29 -21.46
N HIS A 837 29.13 2.56 -21.85
CA HIS A 837 28.84 3.70 -20.99
C HIS A 837 28.17 4.88 -21.75
N ILE A 838 27.84 5.97 -21.04
CA ILE A 838 27.32 7.22 -21.61
C ILE A 838 28.31 7.79 -22.61
N PHE A 839 27.78 8.48 -23.60
CA PHE A 839 28.61 9.13 -24.60
C PHE A 839 28.66 10.62 -24.33
N ILE A 840 29.87 11.18 -24.29
CA ILE A 840 30.11 12.62 -24.19
C ILE A 840 31.03 13.02 -25.34
N THR A 841 30.59 13.98 -26.15
CA THR A 841 31.41 14.58 -27.21
C THR A 841 31.60 16.06 -26.92
N ASP A 842 32.85 16.45 -26.69
CA ASP A 842 33.24 17.84 -26.42
C ASP A 842 33.57 18.54 -27.74
N GLY A 843 32.70 19.46 -28.17
CA GLY A 843 32.91 20.24 -29.39
C GLY A 843 34.12 21.17 -29.29
N THR A 844 34.51 21.55 -28.07
CA THR A 844 35.64 22.47 -27.84
C THR A 844 37.00 21.79 -27.91
N LEU A 845 37.07 20.45 -27.90
CA LEU A 845 38.34 19.74 -28.11
C LEU A 845 38.90 19.98 -29.51
N VAL A 846 38.02 20.01 -30.52
CA VAL A 846 38.42 20.25 -31.91
C VAL A 846 38.93 21.69 -32.08
N ASP A 847 38.25 22.67 -31.48
CA ASP A 847 38.69 24.07 -31.50
C ASP A 847 40.01 24.27 -30.74
N ARG A 848 40.20 23.62 -29.58
CA ARG A 848 41.48 23.72 -28.83
C ARG A 848 42.63 23.01 -29.54
N ALA A 849 42.39 21.84 -30.13
CA ALA A 849 43.39 21.18 -30.95
C ALA A 849 43.79 22.06 -32.15
N TRP A 850 42.83 22.81 -32.70
CA TRP A 850 43.10 23.83 -33.72
C TRP A 850 43.92 24.99 -33.16
N GLU A 851 43.52 25.61 -32.05
CA GLU A 851 44.26 26.72 -31.42
C GLU A 851 45.70 26.32 -31.07
N HIS A 852 45.91 25.10 -30.59
CA HIS A 852 47.23 24.56 -30.33
C HIS A 852 48.04 24.33 -31.62
N ALA A 853 47.43 23.75 -32.66
CA ALA A 853 48.06 23.61 -33.97
C ALA A 853 48.37 24.96 -34.61
N ASP A 854 47.48 25.94 -34.45
CA ASP A 854 47.59 27.28 -35.02
C ASP A 854 48.63 28.13 -34.29
N SER A 855 48.79 27.96 -32.98
CA SER A 855 49.83 28.64 -32.19
C SER A 855 51.21 28.00 -32.37
N THR A 856 51.30 26.67 -32.38
CA THR A 856 52.59 25.96 -32.49
C THR A 856 53.08 25.78 -33.93
N LYS A 857 52.16 25.77 -34.90
CA LYS A 857 52.41 25.55 -36.34
C LYS A 857 53.23 24.29 -36.66
N THR A 858 53.14 23.25 -35.83
CA THR A 858 53.89 21.99 -36.03
C THR A 858 53.08 20.93 -36.78
N PRO A 859 53.69 20.11 -37.65
CA PRO A 859 52.98 19.00 -38.32
C PRO A 859 52.31 18.03 -37.33
N ALA A 860 52.97 17.75 -36.19
CA ALA A 860 52.43 16.90 -35.14
C ALA A 860 51.13 17.46 -34.53
N ALA A 861 51.10 18.76 -34.22
CA ALA A 861 49.88 19.40 -33.72
C ALA A 861 48.77 19.44 -34.79
N GLY A 862 49.13 19.65 -36.06
CA GLY A 862 48.19 19.54 -37.19
C GLY A 862 47.55 18.16 -37.30
N LEU A 863 48.35 17.09 -37.21
CA LEU A 863 47.84 15.71 -37.20
C LEU A 863 46.91 15.44 -36.02
N VAL A 864 47.24 15.94 -34.81
CA VAL A 864 46.37 15.84 -33.63
C VAL A 864 45.02 16.50 -33.91
N PHE A 865 45.00 17.71 -34.46
CA PHE A 865 43.76 18.40 -34.83
C PHE A 865 42.91 17.60 -35.83
N ILE A 866 43.52 17.04 -36.88
CA ILE A 866 42.81 16.23 -37.88
C ILE A 866 42.24 14.96 -37.22
N SER A 867 43.02 14.30 -36.36
CA SER A 867 42.58 13.11 -35.62
C SER A 867 41.39 13.41 -34.70
N GLU A 868 41.44 14.50 -33.92
CA GLU A 868 40.33 14.90 -33.04
C GLU A 868 39.09 15.32 -33.85
N SER A 869 39.28 16.01 -34.99
CA SER A 869 38.20 16.35 -35.91
C SER A 869 37.49 15.09 -36.45
N ARG A 870 38.26 14.06 -36.84
CA ARG A 870 37.70 12.79 -37.30
C ARG A 870 36.90 12.12 -36.19
N LYS A 871 37.49 11.98 -34.99
CA LYS A 871 36.82 11.37 -33.84
C LYS A 871 35.50 12.06 -33.54
N PHE A 872 35.47 13.39 -33.54
CA PHE A 872 34.26 14.18 -33.32
C PHE A 872 33.17 13.86 -34.37
N VAL A 873 33.50 13.90 -35.66
CA VAL A 873 32.56 13.64 -36.75
C VAL A 873 32.03 12.21 -36.71
N GLU A 874 32.91 11.22 -36.56
CA GLU A 874 32.53 9.81 -36.42
C GLU A 874 31.59 9.63 -35.24
N ALA A 875 31.89 10.25 -34.11
CA ALA A 875 31.14 10.06 -32.90
C ALA A 875 29.73 10.68 -32.97
N MET A 876 29.56 11.85 -33.58
CA MET A 876 28.23 12.40 -33.88
C MET A 876 27.42 11.48 -34.80
N LEU A 877 28.03 10.96 -35.87
CA LEU A 877 27.37 10.03 -36.81
C LEU A 877 26.95 8.72 -36.12
N LYS A 878 27.82 8.15 -35.27
CA LYS A 878 27.53 6.95 -34.47
C LYS A 878 26.31 7.17 -33.58
N VAL A 879 26.25 8.30 -32.86
CA VAL A 879 25.09 8.63 -32.01
C VAL A 879 23.81 8.80 -32.81
N MET A 880 23.88 9.45 -33.98
CA MET A 880 22.71 9.55 -34.87
C MET A 880 22.24 8.18 -35.34
N LEU A 881 23.14 7.27 -35.67
CA LEU A 881 22.84 5.92 -36.18
C LEU A 881 22.52 4.88 -35.09
N ARG A 882 22.49 5.26 -33.81
CA ARG A 882 22.11 4.35 -32.72
C ARG A 882 20.75 3.72 -32.95
N GLY A 883 20.65 2.41 -32.72
CA GLY A 883 19.43 1.63 -32.96
C GLY A 883 19.22 1.21 -34.42
N GLU A 884 19.96 1.79 -35.37
CA GLU A 884 19.88 1.45 -36.80
C GLU A 884 20.93 0.42 -37.23
N ALA A 885 22.06 0.34 -36.52
CA ALA A 885 23.16 -0.62 -36.76
C ALA A 885 24.13 -0.66 -35.57
N ASP A 886 25.01 -1.67 -35.53
CA ASP A 886 26.22 -1.63 -34.70
C ASP A 886 27.24 -0.68 -35.34
N THR A 887 27.56 0.41 -34.64
CA THR A 887 28.35 1.52 -35.19
C THR A 887 29.77 1.62 -34.62
N ASN A 888 30.12 0.78 -33.64
CA ASN A 888 31.35 0.89 -32.87
C ASN A 888 32.62 0.88 -33.73
N ALA A 889 32.73 -0.12 -34.61
CA ALA A 889 33.88 -0.33 -35.48
C ALA A 889 33.80 0.42 -36.82
N LEU A 890 32.77 1.27 -37.00
CA LEU A 890 32.59 2.00 -38.24
C LEU A 890 33.42 3.29 -38.23
N THR A 891 34.12 3.54 -39.34
CA THR A 891 34.85 4.76 -39.64
C THR A 891 33.95 5.76 -40.39
N THR A 892 34.41 7.01 -40.58
CA THR A 892 33.66 8.06 -41.28
C THR A 892 33.01 7.58 -42.58
N GLY A 893 33.76 6.89 -43.45
CA GLY A 893 33.24 6.38 -44.72
C GLY A 893 32.14 5.33 -44.57
N LYS A 894 32.27 4.38 -43.63
CA LYS A 894 31.24 3.36 -43.39
C LYS A 894 29.98 3.95 -42.76
N LEU A 895 30.14 4.95 -41.88
CA LEU A 895 29.02 5.68 -41.27
C LEU A 895 28.25 6.46 -42.35
N ARG A 896 28.95 7.14 -43.25
CA ARG A 896 28.34 7.81 -44.43
C ARG A 896 27.52 6.83 -45.26
N GLU A 897 28.09 5.68 -45.63
CA GLU A 897 27.36 4.69 -46.43
C GLU A 897 26.09 4.19 -45.71
N ARG A 898 26.11 4.07 -44.39
CA ARG A 898 24.92 3.69 -43.63
C ARG A 898 23.83 4.76 -43.68
N VAL A 899 24.17 6.03 -43.49
CA VAL A 899 23.21 7.16 -43.65
C VAL A 899 22.64 7.16 -45.06
N LYS A 900 23.49 6.96 -46.07
CA LYS A 900 23.11 6.88 -47.49
C LYS A 900 22.12 5.75 -47.75
N GLN A 901 22.37 4.56 -47.21
CA GLN A 901 21.45 3.41 -47.30
C GLN A 901 20.09 3.71 -46.68
N LEU A 902 20.05 4.28 -45.48
CA LEU A 902 18.80 4.60 -44.78
C LEU A 902 17.99 5.66 -45.54
N HIS A 903 18.67 6.66 -46.12
CA HIS A 903 18.05 7.67 -46.98
C HIS A 903 17.44 7.06 -48.24
N PHE A 904 18.20 6.21 -48.97
CA PHE A 904 17.69 5.55 -50.17
C PHE A 904 16.52 4.60 -49.88
N ALA A 905 16.54 3.93 -48.73
CA ALA A 905 15.45 3.07 -48.27
C ALA A 905 14.20 3.85 -47.81
N GLN A 906 14.23 5.19 -47.85
CA GLN A 906 13.14 6.07 -47.41
C GLN A 906 12.72 5.82 -45.94
N VAL A 907 13.65 5.39 -45.09
CA VAL A 907 13.41 5.19 -43.66
C VAL A 907 13.35 6.55 -42.96
N SER A 908 12.30 6.82 -42.19
CA SER A 908 12.20 8.06 -41.41
C SER A 908 13.07 8.01 -40.15
N PRO A 909 13.79 9.08 -39.76
CA PRO A 909 13.83 10.42 -40.38
C PRO A 909 14.87 10.56 -41.50
N TRP A 910 15.63 9.52 -41.81
CA TRP A 910 16.74 9.54 -42.77
C TRP A 910 16.33 9.90 -44.20
N ASN A 911 15.06 9.74 -44.55
CA ASN A 911 14.48 10.12 -45.84
C ASN A 911 14.47 11.63 -46.12
N ARG A 912 14.72 12.47 -45.12
CA ARG A 912 14.68 13.94 -45.25
C ARG A 912 15.88 14.49 -46.05
N LEU A 913 15.67 15.65 -46.70
CA LEU A 913 16.67 16.31 -47.54
C LEU A 913 17.98 16.61 -46.81
N ILE A 914 17.91 16.90 -45.51
CA ILE A 914 19.07 17.20 -44.68
C ILE A 914 20.11 16.06 -44.67
N PHE A 915 19.66 14.80 -44.65
CA PHE A 915 20.57 13.65 -44.67
C PHE A 915 21.15 13.41 -46.06
N LYS A 916 20.40 13.72 -47.13
CA LYS A 916 20.93 13.75 -48.50
C LYS A 916 22.06 14.78 -48.64
N GLN A 917 21.86 15.98 -48.09
CA GLN A 917 22.87 17.03 -48.07
C GLN A 917 24.10 16.61 -47.25
N LEU A 918 23.90 16.06 -46.06
CA LEU A 918 24.98 15.57 -45.21
C LEU A 918 25.81 14.47 -45.90
N VAL A 919 25.15 13.51 -46.55
CA VAL A 919 25.84 12.47 -47.33
C VAL A 919 26.67 13.07 -48.46
N GLY A 920 26.12 14.06 -49.17
CA GLY A 920 26.82 14.80 -50.23
C GLY A 920 28.08 15.51 -49.73
N ILE A 921 28.01 16.14 -48.56
CA ILE A 921 29.16 16.84 -47.93
C ILE A 921 30.22 15.85 -47.45
N LEU A 922 29.80 14.68 -46.99
CA LEU A 922 30.70 13.61 -46.54
C LEU A 922 31.31 12.80 -47.70
N GLU A 923 31.00 13.10 -48.97
CA GLU A 923 31.50 12.32 -50.10
C GLU A 923 33.03 12.30 -50.18
N SER A 924 33.57 11.16 -50.62
CA SER A 924 35.02 10.91 -50.72
C SER A 924 35.74 11.77 -51.76
N GLY A 925 35.00 12.52 -52.58
CA GLY A 925 35.57 13.47 -53.55
C GLY A 925 36.14 14.75 -52.90
N ASN A 926 35.84 15.02 -51.63
CA ASN A 926 36.37 16.18 -50.91
C ASN A 926 37.74 15.88 -50.28
N PRO A 927 38.82 16.64 -50.60
CA PRO A 927 40.15 16.42 -50.04
C PRO A 927 40.18 16.42 -48.50
N ALA A 928 39.39 17.28 -47.85
CA ALA A 928 39.34 17.35 -46.38
C ALA A 928 38.76 16.08 -45.74
N ILE A 929 37.76 15.45 -46.37
CA ILE A 929 37.24 14.14 -45.96
C ILE A 929 38.33 13.07 -46.15
N GLY A 930 39.07 13.13 -47.25
CA GLY A 930 40.21 12.25 -47.50
C GLY A 930 41.30 12.34 -46.41
N TYR A 931 41.60 13.55 -45.92
CA TYR A 931 42.55 13.76 -44.83
C TYR A 931 42.01 13.24 -43.49
N LEU A 932 40.73 13.48 -43.19
CA LEU A 932 40.08 12.91 -42.01
C LEU A 932 40.16 11.38 -42.05
N GLU A 933 39.73 10.75 -43.15
CA GLU A 933 39.81 9.30 -43.32
C GLU A 933 41.26 8.79 -43.29
N SER A 934 42.25 9.53 -43.79
CA SER A 934 43.66 9.11 -43.78
C SER A 934 44.32 9.16 -42.40
N SER A 935 43.80 9.95 -41.46
CA SER A 935 44.40 10.17 -40.13
C SER A 935 44.54 8.93 -39.24
N HIS A 936 43.83 7.84 -39.56
CA HIS A 936 43.88 6.57 -38.82
C HIS A 936 44.63 5.45 -39.56
N HIS A 937 45.17 5.75 -40.74
CA HIS A 937 45.99 4.84 -41.54
C HIS A 937 47.48 5.13 -41.31
N THR A 938 48.35 4.17 -41.64
CA THR A 938 49.81 4.34 -41.60
C THR A 938 50.32 5.49 -42.48
N THR A 939 49.55 5.90 -43.49
CA THR A 939 49.81 7.10 -44.31
C THR A 939 49.49 8.42 -43.60
N GLY A 940 48.78 8.39 -42.47
CA GLY A 940 48.41 9.57 -41.69
C GLY A 940 49.61 10.32 -41.10
N SER A 941 50.78 9.68 -40.97
CA SER A 941 52.01 10.34 -40.52
C SER A 941 52.55 11.38 -41.51
N MET A 942 52.03 11.44 -42.74
CA MET A 942 52.38 12.45 -43.74
C MET A 942 51.45 13.67 -43.72
N LEU A 943 50.38 13.67 -42.91
CA LEU A 943 49.51 14.83 -42.74
C LEU A 943 50.18 15.88 -41.85
N GLY A 944 50.12 17.14 -42.24
CA GLY A 944 50.71 18.26 -41.53
C GLY A 944 49.77 19.45 -41.42
N MET A 945 50.38 20.64 -41.33
CA MET A 945 49.64 21.88 -41.07
C MET A 945 48.82 22.38 -42.27
N SER A 946 49.25 22.09 -43.51
CA SER A 946 48.49 22.43 -44.72
C SER A 946 47.15 21.70 -44.76
N GLU A 947 47.17 20.39 -44.54
CA GLU A 947 45.96 19.57 -44.51
C GLU A 947 45.08 19.94 -43.32
N ALA A 948 45.67 20.29 -42.17
CA ALA A 948 44.94 20.78 -41.02
C ALA A 948 44.18 22.09 -41.30
N GLN A 949 44.78 23.03 -42.05
CA GLN A 949 44.12 24.27 -42.49
C GLN A 949 42.92 23.99 -43.40
N ASP A 950 43.08 23.06 -44.36
CA ASP A 950 42.00 22.64 -45.24
C ASP A 950 40.86 21.99 -44.47
N VAL A 951 41.19 21.07 -43.53
CA VAL A 951 40.21 20.43 -42.65
C VAL A 951 39.50 21.46 -41.79
N ARG A 952 40.20 22.43 -41.17
CA ARG A 952 39.56 23.48 -40.35
C ARG A 952 38.58 24.31 -41.15
N LYS A 953 38.99 24.75 -42.34
CA LYS A 953 38.15 25.57 -43.22
C LYS A 953 36.90 24.82 -43.64
N PHE A 954 37.05 23.56 -44.05
CA PHE A 954 35.91 22.71 -44.44
C PHE A 954 35.01 22.38 -43.25
N LEU A 955 35.60 22.00 -42.12
CA LEU A 955 34.88 21.60 -40.92
C LEU A 955 34.00 22.73 -40.39
N SER A 956 34.55 23.95 -40.26
CA SER A 956 33.84 25.11 -39.71
C SER A 956 32.77 25.67 -40.66
N LYS A 957 33.02 25.70 -41.97
CA LYS A 957 32.12 26.35 -42.93
C LYS A 957 31.06 25.43 -43.53
N GLU A 958 31.38 24.14 -43.70
CA GLU A 958 30.50 23.22 -44.42
C GLU A 958 30.03 22.06 -43.54
N LEU A 959 30.95 21.30 -42.94
CA LEU A 959 30.57 20.04 -42.29
C LEU A 959 29.82 20.23 -40.97
N LEU A 960 30.33 21.05 -40.03
CA LEU A 960 29.72 21.23 -38.71
C LEU A 960 28.26 21.75 -38.79
N PRO A 961 27.94 22.81 -39.56
CA PRO A 961 26.56 23.29 -39.65
C PRO A 961 25.56 22.23 -40.12
N HIS A 962 25.95 21.37 -41.06
CA HIS A 962 25.09 20.30 -41.57
C HIS A 962 25.01 19.11 -40.62
N LEU A 963 26.13 18.76 -39.99
CA LEU A 963 26.21 17.68 -39.01
C LEU A 963 25.39 18.00 -37.75
N GLU A 964 25.49 19.22 -37.23
CA GLU A 964 24.69 19.69 -36.09
C GLU A 964 23.20 19.75 -36.41
N ARG A 965 22.84 20.24 -37.60
CA ARG A 965 21.43 20.30 -38.02
C ARG A 965 20.85 18.88 -38.21
N ALA A 966 21.61 17.96 -38.79
CA ALA A 966 21.18 16.56 -38.92
C ALA A 966 21.04 15.88 -37.55
N PHE A 967 21.99 16.14 -36.64
CA PHE A 967 21.96 15.62 -35.27
C PHE A 967 20.74 16.13 -34.49
N ARG A 968 20.45 17.43 -34.59
CA ARG A 968 19.26 18.05 -34.01
C ARG A 968 17.99 17.40 -34.52
N HIS A 969 17.89 17.20 -35.83
CA HIS A 969 16.72 16.59 -36.45
C HIS A 969 16.51 15.12 -35.99
N ILE A 970 17.58 14.33 -35.86
CA ILE A 970 17.49 12.97 -35.28
C ILE A 970 17.01 13.03 -33.82
N ARG A 971 17.51 13.99 -33.04
CA ARG A 971 17.14 14.16 -31.63
C ARG A 971 15.66 14.54 -31.50
N GLU A 972 15.18 15.52 -32.26
CA GLU A 972 13.78 15.94 -32.29
C GLU A 972 12.87 14.80 -32.74
N TYR A 973 13.25 14.11 -33.82
CA TYR A 973 12.50 12.94 -34.28
C TYR A 973 12.39 11.87 -33.19
N ARG A 974 13.49 11.51 -32.51
CA ARG A 974 13.45 10.54 -31.39
C ARG A 974 12.66 11.02 -30.18
N LEU A 975 12.61 12.32 -29.93
CA LEU A 975 11.81 12.89 -28.85
C LEU A 975 10.31 12.82 -29.16
N LEU A 976 9.95 12.98 -30.43
CA LEU A 976 8.57 12.92 -30.92
C LEU A 976 8.08 11.49 -31.19
N HIS A 977 8.96 10.59 -31.65
CA HIS A 977 8.62 9.25 -32.18
C HIS A 977 9.27 8.09 -31.41
N GLY A 978 10.09 8.38 -30.39
CA GLY A 978 10.77 7.36 -29.59
C GLY A 978 9.81 6.60 -28.67
N GLU A 979 10.32 5.57 -27.99
CA GLU A 979 9.52 4.70 -27.09
C GLU A 979 8.88 5.45 -25.91
N SER A 980 9.41 6.63 -25.55
CA SER A 980 8.82 7.48 -24.52
C SER A 980 7.57 8.14 -25.08
N LYS A 981 6.41 7.60 -24.71
CA LYS A 981 5.09 8.08 -25.15
C LYS A 981 4.69 9.46 -24.61
N ALA A 982 5.63 10.25 -24.10
CA ALA A 982 5.37 11.47 -23.34
C ALA A 982 4.66 12.59 -24.14
N LEU A 983 4.62 12.49 -25.48
CA LEU A 983 3.91 13.43 -26.36
C LEU A 983 2.71 12.82 -27.09
N PHE A 984 2.44 11.51 -26.92
CA PHE A 984 1.16 10.96 -27.33
C PHE A 984 0.16 11.32 -26.24
N ALA A 985 -0.69 12.31 -26.51
CA ALA A 985 -1.90 12.44 -25.72
C ALA A 985 -2.65 11.10 -25.79
N ASP A 986 -3.15 10.62 -24.65
CA ASP A 986 -4.00 9.44 -24.66
C ASP A 986 -5.18 9.65 -25.62
N ALA A 987 -5.66 8.54 -26.20
CA ALA A 987 -6.85 8.58 -27.03
C ALA A 987 -7.97 9.32 -26.27
N PRO A 988 -8.74 10.19 -26.93
CA PRO A 988 -9.69 11.04 -26.25
C PRO A 988 -10.72 10.19 -25.51
N ILE A 989 -10.78 10.39 -24.19
CA ILE A 989 -11.77 9.76 -23.30
C ILE A 989 -13.03 10.62 -23.16
N VAL A 990 -12.97 11.87 -23.61
CA VAL A 990 -14.11 12.79 -23.68
C VAL A 990 -14.76 12.74 -25.07
N SER A 991 -16.10 12.76 -25.09
CA SER A 991 -16.90 12.84 -26.32
C SER A 991 -17.41 14.27 -26.53
N PHE A 992 -17.57 14.67 -27.80
CA PHE A 992 -18.23 15.93 -28.11
C PHE A 992 -19.69 15.94 -27.57
N PRO A 993 -20.18 17.08 -27.06
CA PRO A 993 -21.56 17.22 -26.57
C PRO A 993 -22.60 17.10 -27.69
N GLU A 994 -23.90 17.12 -27.34
CA GLU A 994 -25.00 16.96 -28.29
C GLU A 994 -25.03 18.13 -29.29
N GLY A 995 -24.76 17.85 -30.56
CA GLY A 995 -24.57 18.87 -31.60
C GLY A 995 -25.84 19.49 -32.21
N ARG A 996 -27.04 19.11 -31.75
CA ARG A 996 -28.34 19.67 -32.22
C ARG A 996 -28.51 19.74 -33.76
N ARG A 997 -28.02 18.72 -34.46
CA ARG A 997 -27.90 18.69 -35.92
C ARG A 997 -29.20 19.00 -36.69
N ASP A 998 -30.33 18.52 -36.20
CA ASP A 998 -31.63 18.74 -36.87
C ASP A 998 -32.03 20.22 -36.86
N VAL A 999 -31.70 20.95 -35.79
CA VAL A 999 -31.92 22.40 -35.69
C VAL A 999 -30.97 23.15 -36.63
N VAL A 1000 -29.69 22.76 -36.67
CA VAL A 1000 -28.70 23.37 -37.58
C VAL A 1000 -29.08 23.15 -39.05
N ARG A 1001 -29.62 21.97 -39.39
CA ARG A 1001 -30.10 21.66 -40.73
C ARG A 1001 -31.30 22.51 -41.16
N SER A 1002 -32.07 23.02 -40.20
CA SER A 1002 -33.24 23.86 -40.46
C SER A 1002 -32.90 25.33 -40.75
N ILE A 1003 -31.62 25.73 -40.68
CA ILE A 1003 -31.20 27.12 -40.91
C ILE A 1003 -31.54 27.55 -42.35
N PRO A 1004 -32.34 28.61 -42.56
CA PRO A 1004 -32.67 29.10 -43.89
C PRO A 1004 -31.51 29.90 -44.48
N LEU A 1005 -30.72 29.28 -45.37
CA LEU A 1005 -29.61 29.94 -46.05
C LEU A 1005 -29.93 30.17 -47.53
N GLN A 1006 -30.41 31.36 -47.82
CA GLN A 1006 -30.58 31.86 -49.18
C GLN A 1006 -29.61 33.02 -49.41
N LEU A 1007 -28.87 33.00 -50.51
CA LEU A 1007 -28.02 34.14 -50.89
C LEU A 1007 -28.92 35.31 -51.31
N VAL A 1008 -28.84 36.43 -50.59
CA VAL A 1008 -29.72 37.61 -50.76
C VAL A 1008 -29.00 38.85 -51.25
N GLY A 1009 -27.65 38.83 -51.35
CA GLY A 1009 -26.89 39.96 -51.89
C GLY A 1009 -25.37 39.84 -51.74
N ARG A 1010 -24.67 40.96 -51.99
CA ARG A 1010 -23.22 41.13 -51.77
C ARG A 1010 -22.96 42.36 -50.89
N ALA A 1011 -21.98 42.25 -49.98
CA ALA A 1011 -21.49 43.35 -49.15
C ALA A 1011 -20.04 43.65 -49.51
N SER A 1012 -19.76 44.91 -49.87
CA SER A 1012 -18.43 45.38 -50.23
C SER A 1012 -17.62 45.80 -49.00
N ALA A 1013 -16.38 45.31 -48.89
CA ALA A 1013 -15.39 45.53 -47.84
C ALA A 1013 -14.09 46.11 -48.47
N LEU A 1014 -14.20 47.26 -49.16
CA LEU A 1014 -13.16 47.80 -50.06
C LEU A 1014 -11.94 48.43 -49.37
N THR A 1015 -10.82 48.39 -50.08
CA THR A 1015 -9.46 48.72 -49.64
C THR A 1015 -9.12 50.22 -49.49
N ALA A 1016 -10.02 51.16 -49.78
CA ALA A 1016 -9.65 52.59 -49.90
C ALA A 1016 -10.69 53.65 -49.45
N GLY A 1017 -11.74 53.29 -48.71
CA GLY A 1017 -12.51 54.25 -47.91
C GLY A 1017 -13.22 55.44 -48.58
N ARG A 1018 -13.18 55.68 -49.91
CA ARG A 1018 -13.98 56.73 -50.57
C ARG A 1018 -14.43 56.40 -52.01
N LEU A 1019 -15.73 56.67 -52.21
CA LEU A 1019 -16.49 57.08 -53.40
C LEU A 1019 -17.00 56.05 -54.44
N ALA A 1020 -18.32 56.14 -54.61
CA ALA A 1020 -19.13 56.02 -55.83
C ALA A 1020 -19.32 54.62 -56.44
N ASP A 1021 -20.23 53.88 -55.83
CA ASP A 1021 -21.28 52.99 -56.40
C ASP A 1021 -21.52 51.88 -55.39
N GLY A 1022 -22.13 52.28 -54.28
CA GLY A 1022 -22.55 51.38 -53.22
C GLY A 1022 -23.79 50.60 -53.63
N ASP A 1023 -23.70 49.75 -54.65
CA ASP A 1023 -24.75 48.76 -54.88
C ASP A 1023 -24.65 47.67 -53.81
N LEU A 1024 -25.35 47.92 -52.70
CA LEU A 1024 -26.04 46.82 -52.02
C LEU A 1024 -27.25 46.50 -52.91
N GLU A 1025 -27.04 45.72 -53.97
CA GLU A 1025 -28.13 45.19 -54.80
C GLU A 1025 -28.96 44.22 -53.96
N MET A 1026 -29.85 44.76 -53.13
CA MET A 1026 -30.94 44.00 -52.52
C MET A 1026 -32.13 43.88 -53.48
N THR A 1027 -32.16 44.68 -54.56
CA THR A 1027 -33.28 44.81 -55.52
C THR A 1027 -33.07 44.10 -56.87
N ALA A 1028 -31.99 43.36 -57.10
CA ALA A 1028 -31.81 42.57 -58.34
C ALA A 1028 -32.17 41.08 -58.22
N PHE A 1029 -32.77 40.65 -57.12
CA PHE A 1029 -32.98 39.23 -56.80
C PHE A 1029 -34.46 38.83 -56.68
N GLU A 1030 -35.35 39.50 -57.42
CA GLU A 1030 -36.75 39.08 -57.60
C GLU A 1030 -36.95 38.06 -58.73
N SER A 1031 -35.88 37.57 -59.38
CA SER A 1031 -35.98 36.56 -60.45
C SER A 1031 -35.52 35.17 -60.01
N LEU A 1032 -36.44 34.22 -60.18
CA LEU A 1032 -36.38 32.77 -59.96
C LEU A 1032 -35.07 32.08 -60.42
N ASN A 1033 -34.17 31.77 -59.48
CA ASN A 1033 -33.38 30.52 -59.34
C ASN A 1033 -32.22 30.76 -58.34
N PHE A 1034 -32.43 30.44 -57.05
CA PHE A 1034 -31.39 30.62 -56.02
C PHE A 1034 -30.68 29.32 -55.66
N GLU A 1035 -29.34 29.40 -55.65
CA GLU A 1035 -28.45 28.39 -55.08
C GLU A 1035 -28.66 28.35 -53.55
N LYS A 1036 -29.27 27.26 -53.05
CA LYS A 1036 -29.45 27.04 -51.61
C LYS A 1036 -28.13 26.56 -51.01
N LEU A 1037 -27.61 27.27 -50.01
CA LEU A 1037 -26.55 26.76 -49.14
C LEU A 1037 -27.20 25.82 -48.11
N ALA A 1038 -26.60 24.66 -47.84
CA ALA A 1038 -27.23 23.64 -46.99
C ALA A 1038 -26.26 23.10 -45.94
N LEU A 1039 -26.50 23.43 -44.67
CA LEU A 1039 -25.73 22.88 -43.55
C LEU A 1039 -26.22 21.47 -43.17
N GLY A 1040 -26.00 20.49 -44.05
CA GLY A 1040 -26.57 19.14 -43.91
C GLY A 1040 -26.01 18.30 -42.76
N ASN A 1041 -24.69 18.33 -42.53
CA ASN A 1041 -23.98 17.50 -41.53
C ASN A 1041 -23.16 18.36 -40.56
N HIS A 1042 -23.81 19.31 -39.91
CA HIS A 1042 -23.16 20.25 -39.00
C HIS A 1042 -23.73 20.13 -37.58
N ASP A 1043 -22.84 20.13 -36.60
CA ASP A 1043 -23.16 20.21 -35.18
C ASP A 1043 -22.93 21.66 -34.70
N ALA A 1044 -23.61 22.08 -33.63
CA ALA A 1044 -23.43 23.38 -32.99
C ALA A 1044 -22.83 23.21 -31.58
N TYR A 1045 -21.81 24.02 -31.26
CA TYR A 1045 -21.17 24.04 -29.94
C TYR A 1045 -21.00 25.47 -29.45
N ARG A 1046 -21.14 25.71 -28.15
CA ARG A 1046 -20.91 27.04 -27.56
C ARG A 1046 -19.46 27.18 -27.13
N ILE A 1047 -18.81 28.29 -27.50
CA ILE A 1047 -17.44 28.57 -27.05
C ILE A 1047 -17.48 29.15 -25.63
N ALA A 1048 -16.70 28.57 -24.72
CA ALA A 1048 -16.67 28.95 -23.31
C ALA A 1048 -15.49 29.88 -22.96
N THR A 1049 -14.42 29.84 -23.77
CA THR A 1049 -13.16 30.54 -23.52
C THR A 1049 -12.73 31.41 -24.71
N PRO A 1050 -11.94 32.48 -24.51
CA PRO A 1050 -11.52 33.38 -25.59
C PRO A 1050 -10.37 32.78 -26.41
N THR A 1051 -10.60 31.66 -27.10
CA THR A 1051 -9.54 30.91 -27.81
C THR A 1051 -9.64 31.01 -29.34
N LEU A 1052 -10.70 31.64 -29.86
CA LEU A 1052 -10.92 31.89 -31.29
C LEU A 1052 -11.18 33.39 -31.59
N GLU A 1053 -10.78 34.31 -30.72
CA GLU A 1053 -10.99 35.73 -30.96
C GLU A 1053 -10.04 36.27 -32.06
N PRO A 1054 -10.43 37.29 -32.84
CA PRO A 1054 -11.71 38.03 -32.80
C PRO A 1054 -12.84 37.36 -33.59
N VAL A 1055 -12.65 36.14 -34.09
CA VAL A 1055 -13.60 35.42 -34.96
C VAL A 1055 -14.82 34.92 -34.18
N ALA A 1056 -14.61 34.37 -32.98
CA ALA A 1056 -15.67 33.99 -32.03
C ALA A 1056 -15.28 34.40 -30.61
N ARG A 1057 -16.25 34.89 -29.84
CA ARG A 1057 -16.09 35.33 -28.45
C ARG A 1057 -16.76 34.36 -27.48
N PRO A 1058 -16.34 34.28 -26.21
CA PRO A 1058 -17.04 33.50 -25.19
C PRO A 1058 -18.55 33.74 -25.20
N GLY A 1059 -19.33 32.68 -25.36
CA GLY A 1059 -20.78 32.72 -25.52
C GLY A 1059 -21.26 32.48 -26.95
N ASP A 1060 -20.46 32.75 -27.99
CA ASP A 1060 -20.88 32.52 -29.38
C ASP A 1060 -21.07 31.02 -29.70
N VAL A 1061 -21.82 30.72 -30.76
CA VAL A 1061 -22.10 29.35 -31.19
C VAL A 1061 -21.31 29.02 -32.45
N LEU A 1062 -20.43 28.03 -32.37
CA LEU A 1062 -19.63 27.49 -33.47
C LEU A 1062 -20.48 26.48 -34.27
N LEU A 1063 -20.49 26.62 -35.58
CA LEU A 1063 -21.03 25.64 -36.51
C LEU A 1063 -19.88 24.75 -37.00
N VAL A 1064 -20.01 23.44 -36.79
CA VAL A 1064 -18.91 22.48 -36.93
C VAL A 1064 -19.30 21.35 -37.86
N ALA A 1065 -18.50 21.11 -38.90
CA ALA A 1065 -18.69 19.99 -39.81
C ALA A 1065 -18.37 18.65 -39.10
N VAL A 1066 -19.34 17.73 -39.09
CA VAL A 1066 -19.19 16.42 -38.44
C VAL A 1066 -18.28 15.49 -39.25
N LYS A 1067 -18.26 15.66 -40.58
CA LYS A 1067 -17.42 14.93 -41.53
C LYS A 1067 -16.88 15.89 -42.57
N GLY A 1068 -15.58 15.84 -42.83
CA GLY A 1068 -14.90 16.65 -43.84
C GLY A 1068 -13.39 16.68 -43.59
N PRO A 1069 -12.57 16.92 -44.62
CA PRO A 1069 -11.13 17.08 -44.43
C PRO A 1069 -10.85 18.35 -43.62
N VAL A 1070 -10.02 18.23 -42.59
CA VAL A 1070 -9.50 19.38 -41.84
C VAL A 1070 -8.16 19.76 -42.43
N VAL A 1071 -8.04 20.97 -42.98
CA VAL A 1071 -6.81 21.45 -43.62
C VAL A 1071 -6.01 22.35 -42.67
N PRO A 1072 -4.67 22.38 -42.76
CA PRO A 1072 -3.86 23.32 -41.97
C PRO A 1072 -4.31 24.76 -42.20
N GLY A 1073 -4.45 25.52 -41.12
CA GLY A 1073 -4.98 26.88 -41.10
C GLY A 1073 -6.47 26.96 -40.71
N SER A 1074 -7.23 25.86 -40.82
CA SER A 1074 -8.65 25.83 -40.42
C SER A 1074 -8.84 26.10 -38.93
N LEU A 1075 -9.97 26.73 -38.61
CA LEU A 1075 -10.50 26.74 -37.25
C LEU A 1075 -11.13 25.37 -36.96
N VAL A 1076 -10.83 24.80 -35.80
CA VAL A 1076 -11.27 23.44 -35.45
C VAL A 1076 -11.79 23.37 -34.03
N VAL A 1077 -12.68 22.40 -33.81
CA VAL A 1077 -12.86 21.83 -32.49
C VAL A 1077 -12.16 20.47 -32.42
N ALA A 1078 -11.52 20.19 -31.28
CA ALA A 1078 -10.70 19.00 -31.10
C ALA A 1078 -11.01 18.31 -29.77
N ALA A 1079 -11.15 16.98 -29.79
CA ALA A 1079 -11.08 16.18 -28.57
C ALA A 1079 -9.67 15.61 -28.40
N SER A 1080 -9.08 15.79 -27.23
CA SER A 1080 -7.73 15.34 -26.88
C SER A 1080 -7.68 14.93 -25.41
N ALA A 1081 -7.32 13.67 -25.13
CA ALA A 1081 -7.37 13.10 -23.77
C ALA A 1081 -8.71 13.40 -23.07
N ASP A 1082 -8.71 14.21 -22.02
CA ASP A 1082 -9.89 14.62 -21.24
C ASP A 1082 -10.45 16.00 -21.62
N LYS A 1083 -9.93 16.65 -22.67
CA LYS A 1083 -10.26 18.05 -23.04
C LYS A 1083 -10.94 18.17 -24.40
N LEU A 1084 -11.90 19.10 -24.47
CA LEU A 1084 -12.51 19.61 -25.68
C LEU A 1084 -12.00 21.04 -25.94
N LEU A 1085 -11.42 21.24 -27.11
CA LEU A 1085 -10.69 22.45 -27.50
C LEU A 1085 -11.36 23.13 -28.70
N ALA A 1086 -11.20 24.44 -28.82
CA ALA A 1086 -11.59 25.25 -29.98
C ALA A 1086 -10.43 26.17 -30.36
N ARG A 1087 -9.71 25.82 -31.43
CA ARG A 1087 -8.39 26.38 -31.75
C ARG A 1087 -8.13 26.44 -33.27
N ARG A 1088 -7.05 27.09 -33.67
CA ARG A 1088 -6.54 27.03 -35.05
C ARG A 1088 -5.64 25.82 -35.21
N PHE A 1089 -5.93 24.99 -36.21
CA PHE A 1089 -5.14 23.81 -36.54
C PHE A 1089 -3.99 24.16 -37.46
N LEU A 1090 -2.77 23.75 -37.10
CA LEU A 1090 -1.58 23.83 -37.92
C LEU A 1090 -0.90 22.46 -37.93
N LEU A 1091 -0.09 22.19 -38.96
CA LEU A 1091 0.83 21.06 -38.97
C LEU A 1091 2.24 21.56 -38.76
N SER A 1092 3.05 20.79 -38.05
CA SER A 1092 4.50 21.06 -38.02
C SER A 1092 5.08 20.87 -39.42
N GLU A 1093 5.82 21.88 -39.89
CA GLU A 1093 6.50 21.82 -41.19
C GLU A 1093 7.56 20.69 -41.22
N GLU A 1094 8.18 20.42 -40.07
CA GLU A 1094 9.23 19.41 -39.92
C GLU A 1094 8.66 18.00 -39.68
N HIS A 1095 7.49 17.93 -39.01
CA HIS A 1095 6.82 16.68 -38.63
C HIS A 1095 5.31 16.74 -39.00
N PRO A 1096 4.94 16.42 -40.26
CA PRO A 1096 3.56 16.56 -40.76
C PRO A 1096 2.52 15.68 -40.07
N ASP A 1097 2.96 14.70 -39.30
CA ASP A 1097 2.16 13.82 -38.45
C ASP A 1097 1.86 14.44 -37.07
N ILE A 1098 2.49 15.58 -36.73
CA ILE A 1098 2.29 16.35 -35.52
C ILE A 1098 1.39 17.56 -35.80
N ALA A 1099 0.28 17.61 -35.06
CA ALA A 1099 -0.68 18.71 -35.05
C ALA A 1099 -0.32 19.75 -33.98
N VAL A 1100 -0.44 21.03 -34.33
CA VAL A 1100 -0.29 22.16 -33.41
C VAL A 1100 -1.61 22.93 -33.36
N LEU A 1101 -2.29 22.90 -32.20
CA LEU A 1101 -3.54 23.62 -31.97
C LEU A 1101 -3.27 24.91 -31.19
N VAL A 1102 -3.41 26.05 -31.87
CA VAL A 1102 -3.07 27.38 -31.34
C VAL A 1102 -4.33 28.15 -30.97
N ALA A 1103 -4.36 28.73 -29.76
CA ALA A 1103 -5.42 29.63 -29.34
C ALA A 1103 -5.15 31.07 -29.81
N GLN A 1104 -6.21 31.83 -30.08
CA GLN A 1104 -6.16 33.25 -30.42
C GLN A 1104 -7.06 34.02 -29.45
N ALA A 1105 -6.51 35.07 -28.83
CA ALA A 1105 -7.21 35.95 -27.90
C ALA A 1105 -6.89 37.41 -28.23
N ILE A 1106 -7.84 38.32 -28.02
CA ILE A 1106 -7.60 39.77 -28.18
C ILE A 1106 -6.65 40.29 -27.09
N THR A 1107 -6.67 39.67 -25.90
CA THR A 1107 -5.78 39.99 -24.79
C THR A 1107 -4.54 39.09 -24.81
N PRO A 1108 -3.31 39.61 -25.03
CA PRO A 1108 -2.10 38.79 -25.14
C PRO A 1108 -1.81 37.91 -23.91
N SER A 1109 -2.15 38.38 -22.70
CA SER A 1109 -1.98 37.62 -21.46
C SER A 1109 -3.02 36.51 -21.26
N ALA A 1110 -4.07 36.44 -22.10
CA ALA A 1110 -5.14 35.45 -22.02
C ALA A 1110 -5.01 34.33 -23.08
N ILE A 1111 -3.93 34.32 -23.88
CA ILE A 1111 -3.70 33.30 -24.91
C ILE A 1111 -3.39 31.97 -24.23
N ALA A 1112 -4.26 30.98 -24.45
CA ALA A 1112 -4.02 29.62 -23.96
C ALA A 1112 -2.79 29.00 -24.67
N PRO A 1113 -1.95 28.23 -23.96
CA PRO A 1113 -0.74 27.63 -24.54
C PRO A 1113 -1.10 26.65 -25.66
N PRO A 1114 -0.29 26.57 -26.74
CA PRO A 1114 -0.57 25.67 -27.86
C PRO A 1114 -0.54 24.21 -27.41
N LEU A 1115 -1.42 23.38 -27.99
CA LEU A 1115 -1.38 21.93 -27.83
C LEU A 1115 -0.57 21.34 -28.98
N ILE A 1116 0.46 20.55 -28.66
CA ILE A 1116 1.24 19.80 -29.64
C ILE A 1116 0.93 18.32 -29.40
N ALA A 1117 0.37 17.64 -30.39
CA ALA A 1117 0.00 16.23 -30.28
C ALA A 1117 0.13 15.52 -31.63
N HIS A 1118 0.31 14.22 -31.61
CA HIS A 1118 0.26 13.42 -32.83
C HIS A 1118 -1.17 13.45 -33.42
N ILE A 1119 -1.32 13.62 -34.73
CA ILE A 1119 -2.64 13.82 -35.35
C ILE A 1119 -3.58 12.63 -35.11
N SER A 1120 -3.03 11.42 -35.02
CA SER A 1120 -3.82 10.20 -34.74
C SER A 1120 -4.40 10.14 -33.33
N THR A 1121 -3.93 10.96 -32.39
CA THR A 1121 -4.46 11.01 -31.02
C THR A 1121 -5.52 12.09 -30.85
N LEU A 1122 -5.88 12.80 -31.93
CA LEU A 1122 -6.88 13.86 -31.92
C LEU A 1122 -8.11 13.45 -32.72
N VAL A 1123 -9.29 13.87 -32.26
CA VAL A 1123 -10.50 13.89 -33.10
C VAL A 1123 -10.78 15.33 -33.48
N LEU A 1124 -10.47 15.68 -34.73
CA LEU A 1124 -10.60 17.04 -35.27
C LEU A 1124 -11.90 17.19 -36.07
N ARG A 1125 -12.59 18.33 -35.90
CA ARG A 1125 -13.74 18.74 -36.72
C ARG A 1125 -13.60 20.22 -37.12
N ALA A 1126 -13.81 20.55 -38.38
CA ALA A 1126 -13.66 21.91 -38.89
C ALA A 1126 -14.82 22.81 -38.44
N VAL A 1127 -14.51 24.03 -37.99
CA VAL A 1127 -15.49 25.09 -37.75
C VAL A 1127 -15.78 25.76 -39.09
N THR A 1128 -17.01 25.61 -39.58
CA THR A 1128 -17.45 26.14 -40.88
C THR A 1128 -18.21 27.45 -40.75
N GLY A 1129 -18.57 27.86 -39.54
CA GLY A 1129 -19.16 29.17 -39.27
C GLY A 1129 -19.34 29.48 -37.78
N VAL A 1130 -19.80 30.69 -37.49
CA VAL A 1130 -20.06 31.20 -36.15
C VAL A 1130 -21.37 31.98 -36.15
N LEU A 1131 -22.22 31.74 -35.15
CA LEU A 1131 -23.40 32.56 -34.84
C LEU A 1131 -23.08 33.40 -33.61
N PHE A 1132 -23.29 34.72 -33.72
CA PHE A 1132 -23.02 35.65 -32.63
C PHE A 1132 -24.18 35.67 -31.65
N ASP A 1133 -23.91 35.42 -30.36
CA ASP A 1133 -24.95 35.42 -29.32
C ASP A 1133 -24.95 36.75 -28.54
N PRO A 1134 -26.06 37.52 -28.59
CA PRO A 1134 -26.24 38.79 -27.86
C PRO A 1134 -26.18 38.72 -26.33
N ALA A 1135 -26.49 37.56 -25.74
CA ALA A 1135 -26.81 37.46 -24.32
C ALA A 1135 -25.54 37.54 -23.44
N HIS A 1136 -25.62 38.19 -22.28
CA HIS A 1136 -24.51 38.24 -21.31
C HIS A 1136 -24.20 36.82 -20.79
N PHE A 1137 -23.22 36.17 -21.40
CA PHE A 1137 -22.68 34.90 -20.94
C PHE A 1137 -22.14 35.06 -19.53
N SER A 1138 -22.76 34.37 -18.56
CA SER A 1138 -22.26 34.32 -17.18
C SER A 1138 -21.19 33.24 -17.09
N ALA A 1139 -19.93 33.65 -16.91
CA ALA A 1139 -18.74 32.78 -16.88
C ALA A 1139 -18.76 31.66 -15.82
N GLY A 1140 -19.76 31.62 -14.93
CA GLY A 1140 -19.89 30.63 -13.86
C GLY A 1140 -20.23 29.20 -14.30
N ALA A 1141 -20.50 28.95 -15.58
CA ALA A 1141 -20.84 27.62 -16.11
C ALA A 1141 -19.68 26.89 -16.84
N ALA A 1142 -18.50 27.51 -16.97
CA ALA A 1142 -17.35 26.88 -17.62
C ALA A 1142 -16.74 25.81 -16.69
N ILE A 1143 -16.80 24.54 -17.11
CA ILE A 1143 -16.04 23.46 -16.46
C ILE A 1143 -14.56 23.75 -16.70
N SER A 1144 -13.76 23.80 -15.63
CA SER A 1144 -12.32 24.08 -15.69
C SER A 1144 -11.64 23.21 -16.76
N GLY A 1145 -11.03 23.85 -17.77
CA GLY A 1145 -10.25 23.18 -18.80
C GLY A 1145 -10.97 22.80 -20.10
N GLN A 1146 -12.28 23.04 -20.23
CA GLN A 1146 -13.04 22.82 -21.48
C GLN A 1146 -13.27 24.14 -22.24
N GLU A 1147 -12.89 24.19 -23.53
CA GLU A 1147 -13.03 25.40 -24.36
C GLU A 1147 -14.37 25.47 -25.11
N ILE A 1148 -15.04 24.32 -25.28
CA ILE A 1148 -16.38 24.21 -25.85
C ILE A 1148 -17.34 23.51 -24.89
N MET A 1149 -18.63 23.84 -25.02
CA MET A 1149 -19.71 23.25 -24.23
C MET A 1149 -20.98 23.07 -25.07
N ASP A 1150 -21.97 22.39 -24.48
CA ASP A 1150 -23.31 22.24 -25.05
C ASP A 1150 -23.97 23.62 -25.27
N CYS A 1151 -24.66 23.79 -26.40
CA CYS A 1151 -25.43 24.99 -26.72
C CYS A 1151 -26.69 25.17 -25.86
N GLY A 1152 -27.10 24.14 -25.11
CA GLY A 1152 -28.31 24.11 -24.30
C GLY A 1152 -29.49 23.48 -25.07
N SER A 1153 -30.68 24.08 -24.95
CA SER A 1153 -31.88 23.58 -25.64
C SER A 1153 -31.95 24.06 -27.09
N ASP A 1154 -32.66 23.31 -27.94
CA ASP A 1154 -32.98 23.68 -29.34
C ASP A 1154 -33.50 25.12 -29.48
N SER A 1155 -34.21 25.61 -28.46
CA SER A 1155 -34.75 26.97 -28.42
C SER A 1155 -33.67 28.06 -28.45
N ALA A 1156 -32.48 27.80 -27.89
CA ALA A 1156 -31.37 28.76 -27.84
C ALA A 1156 -30.74 29.00 -29.23
N ILE A 1157 -30.61 27.94 -30.04
CA ILE A 1157 -30.16 28.06 -31.43
C ILE A 1157 -31.28 28.66 -32.27
N THR A 1158 -32.52 28.19 -32.10
CA THR A 1158 -33.69 28.68 -32.85
C THR A 1158 -33.93 30.18 -32.63
N SER A 1159 -33.71 30.71 -31.42
CA SER A 1159 -33.86 32.14 -31.15
C SER A 1159 -32.87 33.02 -31.90
N LEU A 1160 -31.61 32.58 -32.05
CA LEU A 1160 -30.60 33.29 -32.83
C LEU A 1160 -30.95 33.32 -34.32
N LEU A 1161 -31.65 32.28 -34.78
CA LEU A 1161 -31.99 32.08 -36.19
C LEU A 1161 -33.29 32.75 -36.63
N LYS A 1162 -34.23 33.04 -35.70
CA LYS A 1162 -35.53 33.68 -36.01
C LYS A 1162 -35.40 35.00 -36.78
N GLN A 1163 -34.28 35.69 -36.63
CA GLN A 1163 -34.06 37.00 -37.23
C GLN A 1163 -33.33 36.94 -38.58
N VAL A 1164 -32.75 35.80 -38.97
CA VAL A 1164 -31.99 35.63 -40.22
C VAL A 1164 -32.93 35.76 -41.42
N ILE A 1165 -32.59 36.65 -42.35
CA ILE A 1165 -33.32 36.84 -43.61
C ILE A 1165 -32.59 36.24 -44.80
N GLY A 1166 -31.29 36.01 -44.68
CA GLY A 1166 -30.48 35.41 -45.72
C GLY A 1166 -28.98 35.60 -45.49
N VAL A 1167 -28.22 35.28 -46.53
CA VAL A 1167 -26.77 35.29 -46.55
C VAL A 1167 -26.26 36.33 -47.55
N VAL A 1168 -25.23 37.09 -47.20
CA VAL A 1168 -24.61 38.10 -48.05
C VAL A 1168 -23.14 37.74 -48.28
N ALA A 1169 -22.68 37.67 -49.53
CA ALA A 1169 -21.28 37.37 -49.82
C ALA A 1169 -20.40 38.61 -49.64
N VAL A 1170 -19.23 38.46 -49.01
CA VAL A 1170 -18.28 39.55 -48.75
C VAL A 1170 -17.30 39.70 -49.91
N SER A 1171 -17.08 40.94 -50.34
CA SER A 1171 -16.11 41.29 -51.39
C SER A 1171 -15.13 42.35 -50.88
N GLY A 1172 -13.87 41.99 -50.63
CA GLY A 1172 -12.80 42.86 -50.13
C GLY A 1172 -12.23 42.44 -48.76
N SER A 1173 -11.23 43.15 -48.25
CA SER A 1173 -10.41 42.74 -47.09
C SER A 1173 -10.58 43.59 -45.83
N SER A 1174 -11.46 44.61 -45.84
CA SER A 1174 -11.61 45.53 -44.69
C SER A 1174 -12.23 44.90 -43.43
N ALA A 1175 -12.62 43.63 -43.48
CA ALA A 1175 -13.18 42.85 -42.38
C ALA A 1175 -12.27 41.72 -41.88
N GLU A 1176 -11.06 41.59 -42.43
CA GLU A 1176 -10.08 40.58 -41.98
C GLU A 1176 -9.49 40.97 -40.62
N PRO A 1177 -9.30 40.01 -39.68
CA PRO A 1177 -9.44 38.56 -39.84
C PRO A 1177 -10.81 37.99 -39.48
N GLN A 1178 -11.81 38.84 -39.18
CA GLN A 1178 -13.13 38.39 -38.71
C GLN A 1178 -13.94 37.70 -39.81
N VAL A 1179 -13.84 38.20 -41.05
CA VAL A 1179 -14.42 37.61 -42.27
C VAL A 1179 -13.46 37.84 -43.43
N LEU A 1180 -13.13 36.79 -44.17
CA LEU A 1180 -12.25 36.84 -45.35
C LEU A 1180 -13.04 37.16 -46.63
N ASN A 1181 -12.34 37.70 -47.62
CA ASN A 1181 -12.91 37.89 -48.96
C ASN A 1181 -13.50 36.59 -49.53
N GLY A 1182 -14.73 36.63 -50.02
CA GLY A 1182 -15.45 35.47 -50.58
C GLY A 1182 -16.22 34.62 -49.55
N GLN A 1183 -16.11 34.93 -48.26
CA GLN A 1183 -16.94 34.33 -47.20
C GLN A 1183 -18.31 34.99 -47.12
N TYR A 1184 -19.15 34.51 -46.20
CA TYR A 1184 -20.58 34.83 -46.16
C TYR A 1184 -21.00 35.40 -44.80
N LEU A 1185 -21.84 36.42 -44.80
CA LEU A 1185 -22.46 37.00 -43.61
C LEU A 1185 -23.89 36.50 -43.49
N LEU A 1186 -24.28 36.07 -42.29
CA LEU A 1186 -25.67 35.84 -41.94
C LEU A 1186 -26.27 37.18 -41.52
N VAL A 1187 -27.28 37.65 -42.27
CA VAL A 1187 -27.87 38.97 -42.07
C VAL A 1187 -29.27 38.83 -41.51
N GLY A 1188 -29.58 39.63 -40.49
CA GLY A 1188 -30.89 39.66 -39.86
C GLY A 1188 -31.82 40.74 -40.41
N ARG A 1189 -33.06 40.76 -39.93
CA ARG A 1189 -34.06 41.81 -40.26
C ARG A 1189 -33.55 43.20 -39.87
N GLU A 1190 -33.94 44.18 -40.66
CA GLU A 1190 -33.66 45.60 -40.39
C GLU A 1190 -34.16 46.02 -39.00
N VAL A 1191 -33.30 46.77 -38.29
CA VAL A 1191 -33.57 47.27 -36.95
C VAL A 1191 -33.92 48.75 -37.05
N GLU A 1192 -35.00 49.17 -36.39
CA GLU A 1192 -35.35 50.60 -36.31
C GLU A 1192 -34.19 51.41 -35.72
N LEU A 1193 -33.81 52.50 -36.39
CA LEU A 1193 -32.64 53.31 -36.04
C LEU A 1193 -32.67 53.81 -34.59
N ALA A 1194 -33.86 54.13 -34.07
CA ALA A 1194 -34.06 54.55 -32.67
C ALA A 1194 -33.67 53.45 -31.65
N ASN A 1195 -33.72 52.18 -32.06
CA ASN A 1195 -33.38 51.01 -31.24
C ASN A 1195 -32.00 50.42 -31.58
N ALA A 1196 -31.35 50.87 -32.66
CA ALA A 1196 -30.08 50.33 -33.12
C ALA A 1196 -28.99 50.38 -32.05
N CYS A 1197 -28.88 51.50 -31.30
CA CYS A 1197 -27.89 51.64 -30.24
C CYS A 1197 -28.15 50.74 -29.03
N ASN A 1198 -29.41 50.40 -28.73
CA ASN A 1198 -29.74 49.53 -27.61
C ASN A 1198 -29.43 48.05 -27.91
N VAL A 1199 -29.42 47.67 -29.20
CA VAL A 1199 -29.37 46.26 -29.61
C VAL A 1199 -28.08 45.89 -30.33
N LEU A 1200 -27.44 46.83 -31.02
CA LEU A 1200 -26.33 46.58 -31.96
C LEU A 1200 -25.00 47.25 -31.58
N ASP A 1201 -24.93 47.97 -30.46
CA ASP A 1201 -23.68 48.61 -30.03
C ASP A 1201 -22.55 47.58 -29.85
N GLY A 1202 -21.39 47.88 -30.44
CA GLY A 1202 -20.20 47.02 -30.51
C GLY A 1202 -20.27 45.86 -31.50
N ARG A 1203 -21.34 45.72 -32.29
CA ARG A 1203 -21.56 44.58 -33.20
C ARG A 1203 -21.24 44.89 -34.65
N PRO A 1204 -20.88 43.87 -35.46
CA PRO A 1204 -20.79 44.02 -36.90
C PRO A 1204 -22.19 44.28 -37.49
N VAL A 1205 -22.29 45.29 -38.35
CA VAL A 1205 -23.53 45.70 -38.99
C VAL A 1205 -23.29 46.01 -40.45
N ILE A 1206 -24.33 45.87 -41.26
CA ILE A 1206 -24.40 46.46 -42.59
C ILE A 1206 -25.25 47.72 -42.46
N ALA A 1207 -24.64 48.88 -42.69
CA ALA A 1207 -25.26 50.19 -42.53
C ALA A 1207 -25.34 50.93 -43.86
N SER A 1208 -26.42 51.65 -44.11
CA SER A 1208 -26.57 52.53 -45.27
C SER A 1208 -26.79 53.97 -44.82
N ASP A 1209 -26.27 54.94 -45.57
CA ASP A 1209 -26.43 56.36 -45.26
C ASP A 1209 -27.37 57.12 -46.23
N SER A 1210 -27.58 58.40 -45.96
CA SER A 1210 -28.43 59.32 -46.74
C SER A 1210 -27.90 59.63 -48.13
N ASP A 1211 -26.60 59.39 -48.34
CA ASP A 1211 -25.91 59.66 -49.60
C ASP A 1211 -25.83 58.38 -50.48
N GLY A 1212 -26.43 57.28 -50.02
CA GLY A 1212 -26.50 56.00 -50.73
C GLY A 1212 -25.29 55.09 -50.50
N HIS A 1213 -24.39 55.41 -49.57
CA HIS A 1213 -23.24 54.54 -49.28
C HIS A 1213 -23.62 53.41 -48.32
N ASN A 1214 -22.98 52.25 -48.52
CA ASN A 1214 -23.17 51.06 -47.71
C ASN A 1214 -21.85 50.66 -47.02
N TYR A 1215 -21.93 50.27 -45.76
CA TYR A 1215 -20.78 50.00 -44.90
C TYR A 1215 -20.93 48.65 -44.20
N PHE A 1216 -19.89 47.81 -44.25
CA PHE A 1216 -19.74 46.67 -43.35
C PHE A 1216 -18.71 47.00 -42.27
N LYS A 1217 -19.19 47.40 -41.08
CA LYS A 1217 -18.38 47.97 -40.00
C LYS A 1217 -18.96 47.61 -38.62
N ARG A 1218 -18.24 47.92 -37.55
CA ARG A 1218 -18.72 47.75 -36.17
C ARG A 1218 -19.46 49.01 -35.73
N LEU A 1219 -20.71 48.88 -35.30
CA LEU A 1219 -21.45 50.02 -34.75
C LEU A 1219 -20.91 50.38 -33.36
N ARG A 1220 -20.70 51.67 -33.10
CA ARG A 1220 -20.45 52.24 -31.77
C ARG A 1220 -21.38 53.41 -31.50
N CYS A 1221 -22.04 53.39 -30.35
CA CYS A 1221 -22.92 54.45 -29.92
C CYS A 1221 -22.24 55.32 -28.86
N ILE A 1222 -22.06 56.61 -29.16
CA ILE A 1222 -21.26 57.53 -28.33
C ILE A 1222 -22.14 58.58 -27.63
N ALA A 1223 -23.25 58.97 -28.24
CA ALA A 1223 -24.24 59.90 -27.68
C ALA A 1223 -25.64 59.67 -28.30
N SER A 1224 -26.70 60.26 -27.73
CA SER A 1224 -28.10 60.04 -28.14
C SER A 1224 -28.44 60.38 -29.60
N ASN A 1225 -27.56 61.06 -30.35
CA ASN A 1225 -27.76 61.38 -31.76
C ASN A 1225 -26.56 61.10 -32.68
N ARG A 1226 -25.53 60.37 -32.21
CA ARG A 1226 -24.31 60.11 -32.99
C ARG A 1226 -23.86 58.66 -32.88
N VAL A 1227 -23.51 58.10 -34.02
CA VAL A 1227 -22.95 56.75 -34.13
C VAL A 1227 -21.63 56.78 -34.90
N ILE A 1228 -20.72 55.89 -34.53
CA ILE A 1228 -19.47 55.65 -35.24
C ILE A 1228 -19.52 54.24 -35.81
N LEU A 1229 -19.24 54.12 -37.11
CA LEU A 1229 -18.95 52.85 -37.76
C LEU A 1229 -17.42 52.64 -37.71
N GLU A 1230 -16.96 51.83 -36.77
CA GLU A 1230 -15.56 51.46 -36.61
C GLU A 1230 -15.13 50.39 -37.61
N SER A 1231 -13.86 50.39 -37.99
CA SER A 1231 -13.29 49.30 -38.77
C SER A 1231 -13.33 47.97 -38.02
N LEU A 1232 -13.56 46.87 -38.73
CA LEU A 1232 -13.43 45.51 -38.21
C LEU A 1232 -11.98 45.00 -38.29
N HIS A 1233 -11.13 45.66 -39.08
CA HIS A 1233 -9.71 45.34 -39.22
C HIS A 1233 -8.89 45.84 -38.03
N SER A 1234 -7.97 45.00 -37.55
CA SER A 1234 -7.10 45.31 -36.40
C SER A 1234 -5.92 46.23 -36.72
N GLY A 1235 -5.54 46.41 -37.99
CA GLY A 1235 -4.37 47.18 -38.41
C GLY A 1235 -4.55 48.70 -38.46
N GLY A 1236 -5.76 49.22 -38.21
CA GLY A 1236 -6.04 50.67 -38.23
C GLY A 1236 -6.04 51.34 -39.61
N GLU A 1237 -5.84 50.57 -40.69
CA GLU A 1237 -5.75 51.06 -42.08
C GLU A 1237 -7.06 51.68 -42.60
N TYR A 1238 -8.21 51.35 -42.02
CA TYR A 1238 -9.52 51.83 -42.46
C TYR A 1238 -10.12 52.80 -41.45
N SER A 1239 -10.36 54.04 -41.87
CA SER A 1239 -10.90 55.08 -40.99
C SER A 1239 -12.33 54.77 -40.51
N PRO A 1240 -12.68 55.14 -39.27
CA PRO A 1240 -14.07 55.11 -38.81
C PRO A 1240 -14.93 56.13 -39.56
N VAL A 1241 -16.24 55.88 -39.64
CA VAL A 1241 -17.22 56.80 -40.26
C VAL A 1241 -18.17 57.30 -39.17
N GLU A 1242 -18.25 58.62 -38.96
CA GLU A 1242 -19.21 59.24 -38.03
C GLU A 1242 -20.50 59.55 -38.79
N LEU A 1243 -21.64 59.06 -38.30
CA LEU A 1243 -22.98 59.31 -38.86
C LEU A 1243 -23.92 59.86 -37.78
N SER A 1244 -24.95 60.60 -38.21
CA SER A 1244 -26.02 61.11 -37.35
C SER A 1244 -27.25 60.20 -37.37
N LEU A 1245 -28.01 60.14 -36.27
CA LEU A 1245 -29.32 59.45 -36.22
C LEU A 1245 -30.49 60.39 -36.60
N SER A 1246 -30.31 61.71 -36.52
CA SER A 1246 -31.28 62.72 -36.97
C SER A 1246 -30.62 63.86 -37.76
N GLY A 1247 -31.41 64.51 -38.63
CA GLY A 1247 -30.91 65.43 -39.66
C GLY A 1247 -30.61 66.84 -39.18
N ASP A 1248 -29.33 67.12 -38.87
CA ASP A 1248 -28.78 68.45 -38.60
C ASP A 1248 -27.63 68.80 -39.59
N GLY A 1249 -27.78 68.52 -40.89
CA GLY A 1249 -26.79 68.88 -41.92
C GLY A 1249 -25.54 67.98 -41.98
N LYS A 1250 -25.61 66.76 -41.42
CA LYS A 1250 -24.59 65.70 -41.51
C LYS A 1250 -25.17 64.47 -42.21
N THR A 1251 -24.33 63.64 -42.83
CA THR A 1251 -24.71 62.35 -43.41
C THR A 1251 -25.43 61.48 -42.37
N ILE A 1252 -26.65 61.03 -42.69
CA ILE A 1252 -27.58 60.38 -41.76
C ILE A 1252 -27.57 58.88 -42.01
N LEU A 1253 -27.56 58.07 -40.96
CA LEU A 1253 -27.79 56.62 -41.07
C LEU A 1253 -29.25 56.38 -41.50
N THR A 1254 -29.49 55.77 -42.65
CA THR A 1254 -30.84 55.53 -43.20
C THR A 1254 -31.33 54.11 -42.99
N LYS A 1255 -30.41 53.14 -42.95
CA LYS A 1255 -30.73 51.71 -42.80
C LYS A 1255 -29.64 50.99 -42.02
N ILE A 1256 -30.03 50.00 -41.21
CA ILE A 1256 -29.08 49.14 -40.50
C ILE A 1256 -29.58 47.71 -40.39
N LEU A 1257 -28.77 46.78 -40.89
CA LEU A 1257 -29.00 45.35 -40.82
C LEU A 1257 -27.99 44.72 -39.84
N PRO A 1258 -28.44 43.93 -38.86
CA PRO A 1258 -27.56 43.21 -37.97
C PRO A 1258 -26.86 42.05 -38.69
N VAL A 1259 -25.56 41.89 -38.47
CA VAL A 1259 -24.85 40.65 -38.84
C VAL A 1259 -24.93 39.71 -37.65
N VAL A 1260 -25.64 38.59 -37.83
CA VAL A 1260 -25.93 37.62 -36.77
C VAL A 1260 -24.95 36.44 -36.77
N GLY A 1261 -24.07 36.36 -37.76
CA GLY A 1261 -23.03 35.34 -37.85
C GLY A 1261 -22.24 35.38 -39.16
N VAL A 1262 -21.28 34.47 -39.29
CA VAL A 1262 -20.38 34.33 -40.44
C VAL A 1262 -20.30 32.86 -40.84
N LEU A 1263 -20.28 32.57 -42.14
CA LEU A 1263 -19.97 31.25 -42.68
C LEU A 1263 -18.66 31.33 -43.49
N PHE A 1264 -17.71 30.47 -43.14
CA PHE A 1264 -16.34 30.50 -43.67
C PHE A 1264 -16.18 29.70 -44.96
N GLU A 1265 -17.04 28.71 -45.18
CA GLU A 1265 -16.98 27.79 -46.32
C GLU A 1265 -18.35 27.72 -47.02
N ARG A 1266 -18.37 27.52 -48.35
CA ARG A 1266 -19.58 27.05 -49.03
C ARG A 1266 -19.77 25.60 -48.63
N SER A 1267 -20.90 25.30 -47.98
CA SER A 1267 -21.30 23.95 -47.58
C SER A 1267 -21.27 22.94 -48.73
#